data_AF-A0A957IQP1-F1
#
_entry.id   AF-A0A957IQP1-F1
#
_cell.length_a   1.000
_cell.length_b   1.000
_cell.length_c   1.000
_cell.angle_alpha   90.00
_cell.angle_beta   90.00
_cell.angle_gamma   90.00
#
_symmetry.space_group_name_H-M   'P 1'
#
loop_
_entity.id
_entity.type
_entity.pdbx_description
1 polymer ?
#
loop_
_entity_poly.entity_id
_entity_poly.type
_entity_poly.pdbx_seq_one_letter_code
_entity_poly.pdbx_strand_id
1 'polypeptide(L)'
;MGLRIKLLGGLHIEYETGEVSEVMKSNKGCGLLAYLLVTNASQSREVLADLLWDANSTTQSLQSLRTLLSRLRQALPELEVSRKQVRFRLETAVSLDYLELIAGLKSDDPNQIAAVLPLYRGDLLAGFYVENAPHFTEWLLLTREKLRQQVTGAFRQLCLLYQEQSDWVKGVALAQRWLAIDDLDEEALRHLLQLLAASGQIDLALQQYEVSRQRLWDELGVEPMGETRQLVAQIERFKTTHGGGVAWDSVIGTPAKRPNPDELPEPSHLPSHAYVPYQRNPDFVGRQATLLQIGQTLLPAKAEAGKRAVAITGMGGLGKTQLTVEFCYRYGRYFPGGVFWLSFANEQNVAQEIVMIGGERGLALYQDADRLTQSDQVARVLKAWQEPIPRLLIFDNCEDEALLTQWLPVTGGCRILITSRRGVWSPELGVMPLPLNHLERLNGVQILQKLVIGLETATAEAIAETCGDLPLALYLAGSFLRRYRQITPAQYLHQLRDIGLLSHPSLQGRGTTHSPTGHGLSIARTFALNFEQLDANDEIDQMALRLLACAIAFAHGEAIPQQLLLACVQTTSDDLMLELLAMDGLTRLQMLGILREVGSAQVQLHRLIATYVEAELSAEDVAAGETAVITQVLQSLEAQFSKTRFLGNLPINSAHLQWMVQRGLARGDDLGTQLPLWWGRHLRDIGAREVAIEFLQTAVSARRALQRNDDLMLADLLAVLGTLMWETSRQAEAWPMYEAVLAIRKAAVGEKHSLTAQALQNLAILHRQAGSLATSKTYYEQALAIYEQLSPPDEQLIALTLFNMAVLLKNMNLFLESEAAYKRSLTIRENLLPATNPSIAMSLNNLGVSATQRGDYHTALAYHERGLQIRQESLGEQHHFTALSWQNLGHTKSKLGLTAEAEDALQRSLAIRQEQLPADSYLIGQSLNFLGQHFYHIGDIEKAQGYLEKALAILEIKQPAYYETADAYIYLANCCLKNGVLVLASDYLEKARLVQEQSLVPEHFFTSHRLLASGDLAVAEGDVALARDYYLKALEIFGKTAVSTHPDLLSIQQKLANLMG
;
A
#
# COMPACT_ATOMS: atom_id res chain seq x y z
N MET A 1 -58.55 -1.84 -16.24
CA MET A 1 -58.01 -2.91 -15.37
C MET A 1 -56.52 -2.79 -15.40
N GLY A 2 -56.01 -1.80 -14.67
CA GLY A 2 -54.58 -1.60 -14.44
C GLY A 2 -54.09 -2.46 -13.28
N LEU A 3 -52.91 -3.04 -13.44
CA LEU A 3 -52.19 -3.79 -12.41
C LEU A 3 -51.04 -2.91 -11.91
N ARG A 4 -51.04 -2.56 -10.62
CA ARG A 4 -49.95 -1.78 -10.02
C ARG A 4 -49.10 -2.69 -9.15
N ILE A 5 -47.81 -2.75 -9.45
CA ILE A 5 -46.84 -3.59 -8.75
C ILE A 5 -45.73 -2.70 -8.21
N LYS A 6 -45.49 -2.79 -6.90
CA LYS A 6 -44.34 -2.19 -6.24
C LYS A 6 -43.42 -3.29 -5.76
N LEU A 7 -42.17 -3.24 -6.20
CA LEU A 7 -41.12 -4.17 -5.78
C LEU A 7 -40.05 -3.47 -4.93
N LEU A 8 -39.98 -2.13 -4.94
CA LEU A 8 -38.96 -1.36 -4.22
C LEU A 8 -39.45 -1.02 -2.81
N GLY A 9 -38.77 -1.57 -1.80
CA GLY A 9 -39.17 -1.49 -0.39
C GLY A 9 -40.18 -2.55 0.06
N GLY A 10 -40.36 -3.63 -0.71
CA GLY A 10 -41.28 -4.73 -0.41
C GLY A 10 -42.16 -5.11 -1.61
N LEU A 11 -42.85 -6.26 -1.53
CA LEU A 11 -43.76 -6.72 -2.58
C LEU A 11 -45.20 -6.26 -2.31
N HIS A 12 -45.73 -5.39 -3.17
CA HIS A 12 -47.14 -5.00 -3.14
C HIS A 12 -47.76 -5.11 -4.53
N ILE A 13 -48.95 -5.71 -4.59
CA ILE A 13 -49.67 -5.97 -5.83
C ILE A 13 -51.11 -5.52 -5.63
N GLU A 14 -51.54 -4.53 -6.42
CA GLU A 14 -52.86 -3.91 -6.33
C GLU A 14 -53.59 -4.01 -7.68
N TYR A 15 -54.83 -4.49 -7.66
CA TYR A 15 -55.76 -4.42 -8.77
C TYR A 15 -56.70 -3.23 -8.59
N GLU A 16 -57.09 -2.55 -9.67
CA GLU A 16 -58.08 -1.47 -9.64
C GLU A 16 -59.43 -1.86 -8.99
N THR A 17 -59.76 -3.16 -8.94
CA THR A 17 -60.98 -3.69 -8.32
C THR A 17 -60.83 -4.10 -6.85
N GLY A 18 -59.63 -4.00 -6.27
CA GLY A 18 -59.35 -4.25 -4.84
C GLY A 18 -59.19 -5.70 -4.40
N GLU A 19 -59.55 -6.70 -5.22
CA GLU A 19 -59.41 -8.12 -4.86
C GLU A 19 -58.10 -8.74 -5.39
N VAL A 20 -57.26 -9.23 -4.47
CA VAL A 20 -56.05 -9.99 -4.78
C VAL A 20 -56.40 -11.49 -4.85
N SER A 21 -56.24 -12.11 -6.03
CA SER A 21 -56.47 -13.54 -6.27
C SER A 21 -55.78 -14.45 -5.23
N GLU A 22 -56.41 -15.55 -4.79
CA GLU A 22 -55.83 -16.52 -3.85
C GLU A 22 -54.47 -17.08 -4.30
N VAL A 23 -54.20 -17.11 -5.61
CA VAL A 23 -52.94 -17.59 -6.19
C VAL A 23 -51.77 -16.66 -5.81
N MET A 24 -52.05 -15.38 -5.58
CA MET A 24 -51.08 -14.36 -5.16
C MET A 24 -50.75 -14.44 -3.65
N LYS A 25 -51.33 -15.42 -2.93
CA LYS A 25 -50.94 -15.75 -1.54
C LYS A 25 -49.75 -16.73 -1.46
N SER A 26 -49.27 -17.26 -2.60
CA SER A 26 -48.13 -18.19 -2.63
C SER A 26 -46.80 -17.45 -2.82
N ASN A 27 -45.85 -17.61 -1.89
CA ASN A 27 -44.50 -17.03 -2.01
C ASN A 27 -43.78 -17.51 -3.29
N LYS A 28 -43.95 -18.76 -3.73
CA LYS A 28 -43.37 -19.24 -5.00
C LYS A 28 -44.03 -18.60 -6.23
N GLY A 29 -45.34 -18.34 -6.19
CA GLY A 29 -46.05 -17.61 -7.25
C GLY A 29 -45.61 -16.15 -7.35
N CYS A 30 -45.53 -15.48 -6.21
CA CYS A 30 -45.06 -14.10 -6.08
C CYS A 30 -43.58 -13.94 -6.50
N GLY A 31 -42.71 -14.87 -6.07
CA GLY A 31 -41.31 -14.89 -6.47
C GLY A 31 -41.14 -15.09 -7.98
N LEU A 32 -41.89 -16.03 -8.57
CA LEU A 32 -41.89 -16.24 -10.02
C LEU A 32 -42.30 -14.98 -10.81
N LEU A 33 -43.37 -14.32 -10.35
CA LEU A 33 -43.86 -13.09 -10.97
C LEU A 33 -42.82 -11.98 -10.89
N ALA A 34 -42.25 -11.75 -9.71
CA ALA A 34 -41.21 -10.73 -9.52
C ALA A 34 -39.98 -11.00 -10.39
N TYR A 35 -39.55 -12.28 -10.50
CA TYR A 35 -38.46 -12.69 -11.38
C TYR A 35 -38.73 -12.35 -12.85
N LEU A 36 -39.92 -12.68 -13.35
CA LEU A 36 -40.29 -12.41 -14.74
C LEU A 36 -40.41 -10.92 -15.04
N LEU A 37 -40.92 -10.14 -14.09
CA LEU A 37 -41.07 -8.68 -14.21
C LEU A 37 -39.71 -7.97 -14.21
N VAL A 38 -38.79 -8.37 -13.33
CA VAL A 38 -37.46 -7.77 -13.20
C VAL A 38 -36.56 -8.15 -14.38
N THR A 39 -36.57 -9.42 -14.79
CA THR A 39 -35.78 -9.87 -15.94
C THR A 39 -36.32 -9.36 -17.28
N ASN A 40 -37.63 -9.09 -17.35
CA ASN A 40 -38.34 -8.60 -18.54
C ASN A 40 -37.97 -9.36 -19.84
N ALA A 41 -37.79 -10.67 -19.72
CA ALA A 41 -37.36 -11.55 -20.80
C ALA A 41 -38.19 -12.84 -20.81
N SER A 42 -38.22 -13.52 -21.96
CA SER A 42 -38.83 -14.84 -22.08
C SER A 42 -37.91 -15.88 -21.45
N GLN A 43 -38.42 -16.66 -20.50
CA GLN A 43 -37.64 -17.62 -19.72
C GLN A 43 -38.06 -19.05 -20.06
N SER A 44 -37.11 -19.99 -20.10
CA SER A 44 -37.45 -21.40 -20.31
C SER A 44 -38.12 -22.00 -19.08
N ARG A 45 -38.97 -23.01 -19.28
CA ARG A 45 -39.62 -23.70 -18.15
C ARG A 45 -38.63 -24.43 -17.26
N GLU A 46 -37.54 -24.91 -17.84
CA GLU A 46 -36.46 -25.57 -17.11
C GLU A 46 -35.78 -24.59 -16.14
N VAL A 47 -35.40 -23.39 -16.62
CA VAL A 47 -34.79 -22.34 -15.78
C VAL A 47 -35.71 -21.92 -14.64
N LEU A 48 -37.01 -21.76 -14.91
CA LEU A 48 -37.98 -21.38 -13.87
C LEU A 48 -38.27 -22.50 -12.87
N ALA A 49 -38.17 -23.76 -13.29
CA ALA A 49 -38.31 -24.91 -12.41
C ALA A 49 -37.10 -25.03 -11.48
N ASP A 50 -35.89 -24.89 -12.04
CA ASP A 50 -34.63 -24.92 -11.29
C ASP A 50 -34.46 -23.72 -10.37
N LEU A 51 -35.01 -22.55 -10.74
CA LEU A 51 -35.00 -21.34 -9.90
C LEU A 51 -35.74 -21.54 -8.57
N LEU A 52 -36.85 -22.29 -8.58
CA LEU A 52 -37.79 -22.39 -7.45
C LEU A 52 -37.84 -23.77 -6.79
N TRP A 53 -37.35 -24.82 -7.44
CA TRP A 53 -37.41 -26.21 -6.95
C TRP A 53 -36.16 -26.99 -7.37
N ASP A 54 -34.99 -26.45 -7.11
CA ASP A 54 -33.69 -27.08 -7.37
C ASP A 54 -33.49 -28.42 -6.62
N ALA A 55 -34.02 -28.53 -5.41
CA ALA A 55 -33.89 -29.73 -4.57
C ALA A 55 -34.73 -30.94 -5.03
N ASN A 56 -35.60 -30.75 -6.03
CA ASN A 56 -36.49 -31.78 -6.54
C ASN A 56 -35.93 -32.41 -7.84
N SER A 57 -36.39 -33.61 -8.18
CA SER A 57 -36.08 -34.18 -9.51
C SER A 57 -36.67 -33.32 -10.63
N THR A 58 -35.98 -33.22 -11.77
CA THR A 58 -36.38 -32.39 -12.92
C THR A 58 -37.84 -32.61 -13.34
N THR A 59 -38.33 -33.85 -13.30
CA THR A 59 -39.72 -34.21 -13.61
C THR A 59 -40.71 -33.63 -12.59
N GLN A 60 -40.39 -33.69 -11.30
CA GLN A 60 -41.24 -33.14 -10.22
C GLN A 60 -41.24 -31.61 -10.21
N SER A 61 -40.10 -30.98 -10.48
CA SER A 61 -39.97 -29.51 -10.58
C SER A 61 -40.82 -28.97 -11.74
N LEU A 62 -40.75 -29.61 -12.92
CA LEU A 62 -41.57 -29.24 -14.08
C LEU A 62 -43.07 -29.47 -13.86
N GLN A 63 -43.47 -30.52 -13.13
CA GLN A 63 -44.86 -30.77 -12.78
C GLN A 63 -45.40 -29.72 -11.79
N SER A 64 -44.59 -29.35 -10.80
CA SER A 64 -44.90 -28.29 -9.83
C SER A 64 -45.04 -26.93 -10.52
N LEU A 65 -44.08 -26.60 -11.41
CA LEU A 65 -44.14 -25.39 -12.24
C LEU A 65 -45.38 -25.37 -13.13
N ARG A 66 -45.73 -26.49 -13.79
CA ARG A 66 -46.93 -26.56 -14.64
C ARG A 66 -48.20 -26.25 -13.84
N THR A 67 -48.30 -26.75 -12.61
CA THR A 67 -49.45 -26.50 -11.73
C THR A 67 -49.50 -25.04 -11.32
N LEU A 68 -48.35 -24.46 -10.94
CA LEU A 68 -48.25 -23.04 -10.58
C LEU A 68 -48.61 -22.12 -11.76
N LEU A 69 -48.06 -22.37 -12.95
CA LEU A 69 -48.32 -21.58 -14.16
C LEU A 69 -49.79 -21.65 -14.59
N SER A 70 -50.45 -22.81 -14.44
CA SER A 70 -51.88 -22.94 -14.73
C SER A 70 -52.73 -22.06 -13.83
N ARG A 71 -52.35 -21.93 -12.55
CA ARG A 71 -53.04 -21.06 -11.58
C ARG A 71 -52.73 -19.59 -11.83
N LEU A 72 -51.46 -19.25 -12.05
CA LEU A 72 -51.04 -17.87 -12.32
C LEU A 72 -51.68 -17.33 -13.60
N ARG A 73 -51.78 -18.13 -14.67
CA ARG A 73 -52.43 -17.71 -15.92
C ARG A 73 -53.92 -17.42 -15.78
N GLN A 74 -54.61 -18.07 -14.83
CA GLN A 74 -56.02 -17.76 -14.54
C GLN A 74 -56.17 -16.42 -13.81
N ALA A 75 -55.18 -16.06 -12.99
CA ALA A 75 -55.17 -14.82 -12.23
C ALA A 75 -54.57 -13.62 -12.99
N LEU A 76 -53.62 -13.89 -13.89
CA LEU A 76 -52.84 -12.90 -14.65
C LEU A 76 -52.92 -13.24 -16.14
N PRO A 77 -53.91 -12.72 -16.88
CA PRO A 77 -54.04 -12.91 -18.32
C PRO A 77 -52.80 -12.48 -19.12
N GLU A 78 -52.00 -11.57 -18.57
CA GLU A 78 -50.75 -11.03 -19.14
C GLU A 78 -49.59 -12.04 -19.14
N LEU A 79 -49.75 -13.18 -18.44
CA LEU A 79 -48.75 -14.24 -18.42
C LEU A 79 -48.86 -15.14 -19.67
N GLU A 80 -47.91 -14.99 -20.58
CA GLU A 80 -47.79 -15.83 -21.77
C GLU A 80 -47.07 -17.13 -21.43
N VAL A 81 -47.80 -18.25 -21.54
CA VAL A 81 -47.27 -19.59 -21.26
C VAL A 81 -47.31 -20.44 -22.52
N SER A 82 -46.15 -20.66 -23.14
CA SER A 82 -45.97 -21.58 -24.27
C SER A 82 -45.49 -22.96 -23.80
N ARG A 83 -45.33 -23.92 -24.71
CA ARG A 83 -44.80 -25.26 -24.38
C ARG A 83 -43.38 -25.25 -23.82
N LYS A 84 -42.54 -24.27 -24.20
CA LYS A 84 -41.11 -24.21 -23.84
C LYS A 84 -40.74 -23.00 -22.97
N GLN A 85 -41.49 -21.90 -23.09
CA GLN A 85 -41.14 -20.63 -22.45
C GLN A 85 -42.33 -19.97 -21.75
N VAL A 86 -42.00 -19.12 -20.78
CA VAL A 86 -42.93 -18.27 -20.03
C VAL A 86 -42.43 -16.84 -20.08
N ARG A 87 -43.32 -15.89 -20.34
CA ARG A 87 -43.02 -14.46 -20.33
C ARG A 87 -44.18 -13.69 -19.72
N PHE A 88 -43.89 -12.58 -19.06
CA PHE A 88 -44.89 -11.60 -18.66
C PHE A 88 -45.01 -10.48 -19.72
N ARG A 89 -46.20 -10.18 -20.20
CA ARG A 89 -46.44 -9.11 -21.17
C ARG A 89 -46.70 -7.79 -20.46
N LEU A 90 -45.78 -6.84 -20.60
CA LEU A 90 -45.95 -5.48 -20.08
C LEU A 90 -46.72 -4.64 -21.12
N GLU A 91 -48.06 -4.56 -20.97
CA GLU A 91 -48.90 -3.61 -21.71
C GLU A 91 -49.04 -2.28 -20.92
N THR A 92 -49.53 -1.20 -21.54
CA THR A 92 -49.66 0.14 -20.94
C THR A 92 -50.51 0.21 -19.66
N ALA A 93 -51.22 -0.87 -19.31
CA ALA A 93 -52.03 -0.99 -18.11
C ALA A 93 -51.24 -1.50 -16.87
N VAL A 94 -49.96 -1.90 -16.99
CA VAL A 94 -49.14 -2.38 -15.86
C VAL A 94 -48.15 -1.30 -15.41
N SER A 95 -48.29 -0.83 -14.17
CA SER A 95 -47.35 0.12 -13.55
C SER A 95 -46.38 -0.64 -12.64
N LEU A 96 -45.07 -0.53 -12.91
CA LEU A 96 -44.00 -1.20 -12.18
C LEU A 96 -42.89 -0.21 -11.80
N ASP A 97 -42.74 0.04 -10.50
CA ASP A 97 -41.76 1.00 -9.97
C ASP A 97 -40.29 0.64 -10.30
N TYR A 98 -39.95 -0.64 -10.34
CA TYR A 98 -38.62 -1.11 -10.73
C TYR A 98 -38.22 -0.68 -12.15
N LEU A 99 -39.11 -0.86 -13.14
CA LEU A 99 -38.78 -0.51 -14.52
C LEU A 99 -38.74 1.01 -14.73
N GLU A 100 -39.61 1.75 -14.06
CA GLU A 100 -39.61 3.21 -14.07
C GLU A 100 -38.29 3.76 -13.48
N LEU A 101 -37.84 3.20 -12.36
CA LEU A 101 -36.54 3.54 -11.76
C LEU A 101 -35.39 3.24 -12.72
N ILE A 102 -35.29 2.01 -13.24
CA ILE A 102 -34.19 1.62 -14.15
C ILE A 102 -34.19 2.44 -15.44
N ALA A 103 -35.36 2.82 -15.96
CA ALA A 103 -35.46 3.68 -17.14
C ALA A 103 -34.95 5.10 -16.84
N GLY A 104 -35.36 5.69 -15.71
CA GLY A 104 -34.91 7.03 -15.33
C GLY A 104 -33.43 7.10 -14.93
N LEU A 105 -32.89 6.07 -14.27
CA LEU A 105 -31.46 5.97 -13.93
C LEU A 105 -30.56 5.86 -15.17
N LYS A 106 -31.09 5.46 -16.33
CA LYS A 106 -30.38 5.44 -17.61
C LYS A 106 -30.40 6.78 -18.34
N SER A 107 -31.17 7.76 -17.85
CA SER A 107 -31.26 9.08 -18.48
C SER A 107 -29.97 9.88 -18.28
N ASP A 108 -29.65 10.71 -19.27
CA ASP A 108 -28.56 11.68 -19.18
C ASP A 108 -28.98 13.01 -18.52
N ASP A 109 -30.29 13.22 -18.29
CA ASP A 109 -30.83 14.44 -17.67
C ASP A 109 -30.88 14.29 -16.14
N PRO A 110 -30.10 15.09 -15.37
CA PRO A 110 -30.11 15.06 -13.91
C PRO A 110 -31.51 15.23 -13.30
N ASN A 111 -32.41 15.98 -13.96
CA ASN A 111 -33.76 16.17 -13.47
C ASN A 111 -34.61 14.90 -13.59
N GLN A 112 -34.39 14.09 -14.63
CA GLN A 112 -35.06 12.80 -14.81
C GLN A 112 -34.54 11.77 -13.81
N ILE A 113 -33.23 11.75 -13.55
CA ILE A 113 -32.63 10.90 -12.50
C ILE A 113 -33.21 11.29 -11.14
N ALA A 114 -33.22 12.58 -10.81
CA ALA A 114 -33.76 13.07 -9.54
C ALA A 114 -35.25 12.76 -9.37
N ALA A 115 -36.04 12.78 -10.44
CA ALA A 115 -37.47 12.48 -10.42
C ALA A 115 -37.78 11.00 -10.10
N VAL A 116 -36.90 10.07 -10.47
CA VAL A 116 -37.14 8.63 -10.25
C VAL A 116 -36.56 8.08 -8.95
N LEU A 117 -35.55 8.72 -8.34
CA LEU A 117 -35.02 8.34 -7.02
C LEU A 117 -36.11 8.22 -5.93
N PRO A 118 -37.17 9.06 -5.88
CA PRO A 118 -38.44 8.83 -5.17
C PRO A 118 -38.96 7.40 -5.10
N LEU A 119 -38.79 6.62 -6.17
CA LEU A 119 -39.31 5.27 -6.28
C LEU A 119 -38.53 4.25 -5.44
N TYR A 120 -37.24 4.50 -5.19
CA TYR A 120 -36.41 3.65 -4.35
C TYR A 120 -36.64 3.95 -2.87
N ARG A 121 -37.31 3.01 -2.19
CA ARG A 121 -37.74 3.12 -0.78
C ARG A 121 -37.08 2.08 0.13
N GLY A 122 -36.14 1.30 -0.40
CA GLY A 122 -35.52 0.15 0.26
C GLY A 122 -35.23 -0.96 -0.76
N ASP A 123 -34.59 -2.03 -0.31
CA ASP A 123 -34.16 -3.12 -1.17
C ASP A 123 -35.31 -3.71 -2.00
N LEU A 124 -34.95 -4.23 -3.19
CA LEU A 124 -35.86 -4.98 -4.05
C LEU A 124 -36.46 -6.16 -3.27
N LEU A 125 -37.79 -6.23 -3.19
CA LEU A 125 -38.51 -7.25 -2.42
C LEU A 125 -38.07 -7.31 -0.94
N ALA A 126 -37.80 -6.18 -0.28
CA ALA A 126 -37.42 -6.15 1.13
C ALA A 126 -38.37 -7.00 2.01
N GLY A 127 -37.80 -7.80 2.91
CA GLY A 127 -38.56 -8.72 3.79
C GLY A 127 -39.20 -9.95 3.10
N PHE A 128 -39.09 -10.10 1.78
CA PHE A 128 -39.66 -11.23 1.05
C PHE A 128 -38.63 -12.34 0.86
N TYR A 129 -39.02 -13.58 1.14
CA TYR A 129 -38.21 -14.78 0.91
C TYR A 129 -39.08 -15.93 0.38
N VAL A 130 -38.44 -16.83 -0.36
CA VAL A 130 -39.08 -18.03 -0.89
C VAL A 130 -38.40 -19.25 -0.26
N GLU A 131 -39.14 -20.01 0.53
CA GLU A 131 -38.63 -21.22 1.18
C GLU A 131 -38.20 -22.28 0.16
N ASN A 132 -37.07 -22.94 0.44
CA ASN A 132 -36.51 -24.02 -0.37
C ASN A 132 -36.35 -23.63 -1.85
N ALA A 133 -35.72 -22.48 -2.09
CA ALA A 133 -35.39 -21.95 -3.42
C ALA A 133 -34.07 -21.13 -3.38
N PRO A 134 -32.91 -21.76 -3.13
CA PRO A 134 -31.63 -21.07 -2.98
C PRO A 134 -31.19 -20.32 -4.25
N HIS A 135 -31.46 -20.85 -5.45
CA HIS A 135 -31.17 -20.14 -6.71
C HIS A 135 -31.97 -18.84 -6.86
N PHE A 136 -33.23 -18.82 -6.38
CA PHE A 136 -34.01 -17.58 -6.32
C PHE A 136 -33.40 -16.59 -5.32
N THR A 137 -32.97 -17.07 -4.15
CA THR A 137 -32.30 -16.25 -3.14
C THR A 137 -31.01 -15.64 -3.67
N GLU A 138 -30.18 -16.42 -4.36
CA GLU A 138 -28.94 -15.97 -4.99
C GLU A 138 -29.22 -14.90 -6.06
N TRP A 139 -30.16 -15.15 -6.97
CA TRP A 139 -30.58 -14.17 -7.97
C TRP A 139 -31.06 -12.86 -7.34
N LEU A 140 -31.86 -12.95 -6.27
CA LEU A 140 -32.40 -11.79 -5.59
C LEU A 140 -31.30 -10.96 -4.92
N LEU A 141 -30.33 -11.61 -4.26
CA LEU A 141 -29.17 -10.94 -3.65
C LEU A 141 -28.32 -10.20 -4.69
N LEU A 142 -27.95 -10.87 -5.78
CA LEU A 142 -27.17 -10.26 -6.87
C LEU A 142 -27.91 -9.07 -7.50
N THR A 143 -29.23 -9.20 -7.67
CA THR A 143 -30.05 -8.13 -8.27
C THR A 143 -30.20 -6.95 -7.31
N ARG A 144 -30.36 -7.18 -6.01
CA ARG A 144 -30.37 -6.13 -4.98
C ARG A 144 -29.07 -5.34 -4.99
N GLU A 145 -27.94 -6.03 -4.97
CA GLU A 145 -26.62 -5.39 -4.95
C GLU A 145 -26.40 -4.53 -6.20
N LYS A 146 -26.70 -5.09 -7.38
CA LYS A 146 -26.60 -4.34 -8.64
C LYS A 146 -27.48 -3.08 -8.65
N LEU A 147 -28.71 -3.19 -8.15
CA LEU A 147 -29.63 -2.06 -8.09
C LEU A 147 -29.15 -1.00 -7.09
N ARG A 148 -28.66 -1.43 -5.92
CA ARG A 148 -28.10 -0.56 -4.89
C ARG A 148 -26.94 0.25 -5.45
N GLN A 149 -25.98 -0.39 -6.12
CA GLN A 149 -24.86 0.30 -6.78
C GLN A 149 -25.31 1.35 -7.79
N GLN A 150 -26.34 1.06 -8.60
CA GLN A 150 -26.88 2.03 -9.57
C GLN A 150 -27.53 3.24 -8.89
N VAL A 151 -28.31 3.00 -7.83
CA VAL A 151 -29.00 4.05 -7.07
C VAL A 151 -28.00 4.91 -6.29
N THR A 152 -27.06 4.29 -5.58
CA THR A 152 -25.96 4.97 -4.87
C THR A 152 -25.11 5.81 -5.83
N GLY A 153 -24.79 5.27 -7.01
CA GLY A 153 -24.09 6.01 -8.06
C GLY A 153 -24.84 7.26 -8.53
N ALA A 154 -26.16 7.18 -8.66
CA ALA A 154 -27.01 8.31 -9.04
C ALA A 154 -27.11 9.37 -7.92
N PHE A 155 -27.23 8.95 -6.65
CA PHE A 155 -27.18 9.88 -5.52
C PHE A 155 -25.84 10.64 -5.48
N ARG A 156 -24.71 9.92 -5.58
CA ARG A 156 -23.37 10.49 -5.63
C ARG A 156 -23.23 11.53 -6.75
N GLN A 157 -23.66 11.18 -7.96
CA GLN A 157 -23.59 12.07 -9.13
C GLN A 157 -24.36 13.37 -8.90
N LEU A 158 -25.59 13.29 -8.37
CA LEU A 158 -26.42 14.46 -8.13
C LEU A 158 -25.93 15.30 -6.95
N CYS A 159 -25.40 14.68 -5.88
CA CYS A 159 -24.76 15.41 -4.77
C CYS A 159 -23.57 16.24 -5.27
N LEU A 160 -22.70 15.65 -6.09
CA LEU A 160 -21.57 16.35 -6.71
C LEU A 160 -22.05 17.47 -7.64
N LEU A 161 -23.09 17.24 -8.44
CA LEU A 161 -23.66 18.27 -9.32
C LEU A 161 -24.21 19.46 -8.53
N TYR A 162 -24.97 19.22 -7.47
CA TYR A 162 -25.51 20.31 -6.64
C TYR A 162 -24.42 21.05 -5.87
N GLN A 163 -23.36 20.34 -5.47
CA GLN A 163 -22.15 20.96 -4.92
C GLN A 163 -21.44 21.86 -5.95
N GLU A 164 -21.29 21.41 -7.21
CA GLU A 164 -20.73 22.22 -8.31
C GLU A 164 -21.59 23.46 -8.62
N GLN A 165 -22.91 23.35 -8.49
CA GLN A 165 -23.86 24.46 -8.70
C GLN A 165 -24.02 25.37 -7.47
N SER A 166 -23.40 25.02 -6.34
CA SER A 166 -23.63 25.65 -5.03
C SER A 166 -25.11 25.66 -4.61
N ASP A 167 -25.90 24.69 -5.08
CA ASP A 167 -27.30 24.46 -4.67
C ASP A 167 -27.33 23.57 -3.41
N TRP A 168 -26.85 24.12 -2.30
CA TRP A 168 -26.67 23.40 -1.04
C TRP A 168 -27.97 22.81 -0.50
N VAL A 169 -29.10 23.47 -0.73
CA VAL A 169 -30.41 23.03 -0.24
C VAL A 169 -30.79 21.71 -0.90
N LYS A 170 -30.66 21.61 -2.23
CA LYS A 170 -30.94 20.35 -2.93
C LYS A 170 -29.90 19.28 -2.62
N GLY A 171 -28.62 19.65 -2.52
CA GLY A 171 -27.55 18.74 -2.15
C GLY A 171 -27.77 18.08 -0.79
N VAL A 172 -28.01 18.89 0.26
CA VAL A 172 -28.25 18.40 1.63
C VAL A 172 -29.50 17.52 1.68
N ALA A 173 -30.61 17.95 1.08
CA ALA A 173 -31.85 17.16 1.06
C ALA A 173 -31.65 15.80 0.38
N LEU A 174 -30.82 15.76 -0.67
CA LEU A 174 -30.51 14.54 -1.39
C LEU A 174 -29.59 13.61 -0.59
N ALA A 175 -28.53 14.14 0.03
CA ALA A 175 -27.61 13.36 0.86
C ALA A 175 -28.29 12.81 2.13
N GLN A 176 -29.17 13.59 2.76
CA GLN A 176 -30.02 13.11 3.87
C GLN A 176 -30.93 11.96 3.44
N ARG A 177 -31.49 12.05 2.23
CA ARG A 177 -32.33 10.98 1.69
C ARG A 177 -31.51 9.72 1.41
N TRP A 178 -30.31 9.85 0.86
CA TRP A 178 -29.41 8.71 0.65
C TRP A 178 -29.09 8.04 1.98
N LEU A 179 -28.69 8.81 3.00
CA LEU A 179 -28.43 8.30 4.34
C LEU A 179 -29.69 7.72 5.03
N ALA A 180 -30.90 8.16 4.66
CA ALA A 180 -32.13 7.57 5.20
C ALA A 180 -32.48 6.19 4.60
N ILE A 181 -31.88 5.82 3.46
CA ILE A 181 -32.07 4.51 2.83
C ILE A 181 -31.16 3.46 3.49
N ASP A 182 -29.94 3.86 3.81
CA ASP A 182 -28.94 3.07 4.53
C ASP A 182 -28.23 4.03 5.48
N ASP A 183 -28.60 4.01 6.75
CA ASP A 183 -28.09 4.94 7.76
C ASP A 183 -26.71 4.56 8.30
N LEU A 184 -26.18 3.43 7.82
CA LEU A 184 -24.80 2.99 8.04
C LEU A 184 -23.89 3.30 6.83
N ASP A 185 -24.43 3.89 5.75
CA ASP A 185 -23.64 4.30 4.57
C ASP A 185 -22.76 5.52 4.88
N GLU A 186 -21.51 5.23 5.25
CA GLU A 186 -20.53 6.26 5.57
C GLU A 186 -20.17 7.18 4.40
N GLU A 187 -20.38 6.76 3.15
CA GLU A 187 -20.15 7.63 1.99
C GLU A 187 -21.24 8.70 1.88
N ALA A 188 -22.50 8.30 2.06
CA ALA A 188 -23.62 9.23 2.14
C ALA A 188 -23.42 10.24 3.27
N LEU A 189 -22.93 9.77 4.42
CA LEU A 189 -22.56 10.61 5.56
C LEU A 189 -21.47 11.62 5.18
N ARG A 190 -20.36 11.20 4.57
CA ARG A 190 -19.27 12.12 4.16
C ARG A 190 -19.77 13.22 3.23
N HIS A 191 -20.60 12.89 2.23
CA HIS A 191 -21.21 13.91 1.37
C HIS A 191 -22.11 14.88 2.13
N LEU A 192 -22.95 14.37 3.04
CA LEU A 192 -23.81 15.21 3.87
C LEU A 192 -22.99 16.16 4.75
N LEU A 193 -21.93 15.67 5.40
CA LEU A 193 -21.03 16.47 6.24
C LEU A 193 -20.36 17.60 5.43
N GLN A 194 -19.85 17.28 4.23
CA GLN A 194 -19.25 18.27 3.34
C GLN A 194 -20.24 19.35 2.90
N LEU A 195 -21.45 18.96 2.50
CA LEU A 195 -22.50 19.87 2.05
C LEU A 195 -23.02 20.76 3.18
N LEU A 196 -23.19 20.20 4.39
CA LEU A 196 -23.58 20.97 5.57
C LEU A 196 -22.50 22.00 5.94
N ALA A 197 -21.24 21.59 5.97
CA ALA A 197 -20.14 22.51 6.24
C ALA A 197 -19.98 23.58 5.12
N ALA A 198 -20.19 23.23 3.85
CA ALA A 198 -20.18 24.18 2.72
C ALA A 198 -21.33 25.20 2.81
N SER A 199 -22.49 24.77 3.29
CA SER A 199 -23.64 25.66 3.55
C SER A 199 -23.50 26.55 4.79
N GLY A 200 -22.38 26.46 5.52
CA GLY A 200 -22.12 27.18 6.77
C GLY A 200 -22.75 26.54 8.01
N GLN A 201 -23.38 25.37 7.90
CA GLN A 201 -24.03 24.65 8.99
C GLN A 201 -23.07 23.67 9.68
N ILE A 202 -21.92 24.19 10.13
CA ILE A 202 -20.81 23.41 10.71
C ILE A 202 -21.25 22.60 11.94
N ASP A 203 -22.01 23.23 12.85
CA ASP A 203 -22.51 22.56 14.06
C ASP A 203 -23.44 21.41 13.73
N LEU A 204 -24.29 21.57 12.71
CA LEU A 204 -25.20 20.52 12.26
C LEU A 204 -24.44 19.36 11.62
N ALA A 205 -23.35 19.63 10.90
CA ALA A 205 -22.46 18.60 10.36
C ALA A 205 -21.87 17.75 11.51
N LEU A 206 -21.27 18.39 12.51
CA LEU A 206 -20.67 17.67 13.65
C LEU A 206 -21.73 16.89 14.44
N GLN A 207 -22.93 17.45 14.63
CA GLN A 207 -24.03 16.73 15.27
C GLN A 207 -24.47 15.50 14.46
N GLN A 208 -24.55 15.63 13.13
CA GLN A 208 -24.93 14.51 12.26
C GLN A 208 -23.88 13.39 12.28
N TYR A 209 -22.60 13.74 12.35
CA TYR A 209 -21.52 12.77 12.54
C TYR A 209 -21.70 12.00 13.84
N GLU A 210 -21.94 12.68 14.96
CA GLU A 210 -22.12 12.04 16.27
C GLU A 210 -23.31 11.06 16.30
N VAL A 211 -24.43 11.46 15.71
CA VAL A 211 -25.62 10.58 15.58
C VAL A 211 -25.28 9.32 14.78
N SER A 212 -24.55 9.47 13.67
CA SER A 212 -24.22 8.35 12.79
C SER A 212 -23.13 7.45 13.39
N ARG A 213 -22.15 8.04 14.10
CA ARG A 213 -21.15 7.31 14.87
C ARG A 213 -21.80 6.44 15.94
N GLN A 214 -22.72 7.01 16.71
CA GLN A 214 -23.40 6.28 17.77
C GLN A 214 -24.24 5.12 17.19
N ARG A 215 -24.92 5.32 16.06
CA ARG A 215 -25.64 4.22 15.38
C ARG A 215 -24.71 3.12 14.86
N LEU A 216 -23.59 3.47 14.23
CA LEU A 216 -22.57 2.49 13.81
C LEU A 216 -22.04 1.69 14.99
N TRP A 217 -21.84 2.34 16.14
CA TRP A 217 -21.44 1.69 17.36
C TRP A 217 -22.54 0.77 17.93
N ASP A 218 -23.79 1.24 17.99
CA ASP A 218 -24.91 0.49 18.55
C ASP A 218 -25.28 -0.73 17.69
N GLU A 219 -25.25 -0.61 16.36
CA GLU A 219 -25.67 -1.68 15.43
C GLU A 219 -24.52 -2.63 15.04
N LEU A 220 -23.32 -2.10 14.81
CA LEU A 220 -22.19 -2.86 14.29
C LEU A 220 -21.01 -2.97 15.27
N GLY A 221 -20.98 -2.16 16.33
CA GLY A 221 -19.87 -2.14 17.29
C GLY A 221 -18.55 -1.64 16.69
N VAL A 222 -18.62 -0.80 15.66
CA VAL A 222 -17.46 -0.24 14.94
C VAL A 222 -17.48 1.28 15.00
N GLU A 223 -16.29 1.87 15.05
CA GLU A 223 -16.10 3.32 14.84
C GLU A 223 -16.13 3.66 13.35
N PRO A 224 -16.51 4.89 12.96
CA PRO A 224 -16.48 5.34 11.57
C PRO A 224 -15.09 5.21 10.93
N MET A 225 -15.07 4.93 9.63
CA MET A 225 -13.88 4.81 8.80
C MET A 225 -12.93 6.00 8.96
N GLY A 226 -11.64 5.76 8.75
CA GLY A 226 -10.58 6.77 8.88
C GLY A 226 -10.84 8.01 8.02
N GLU A 227 -11.36 7.84 6.80
CA GLU A 227 -11.75 8.94 5.91
C GLU A 227 -12.84 9.84 6.52
N THR A 228 -13.84 9.25 7.16
CA THR A 228 -14.94 9.96 7.83
C THR A 228 -14.42 10.73 9.03
N ARG A 229 -13.58 10.11 9.86
CA ARG A 229 -12.93 10.76 11.02
C ARG A 229 -11.99 11.89 10.61
N GLN A 230 -11.24 11.72 9.52
CA GLN A 230 -10.35 12.76 8.99
C GLN A 230 -11.13 13.98 8.49
N LEU A 231 -12.24 13.77 7.77
CA LEU A 231 -13.12 14.85 7.35
C LEU A 231 -13.67 15.62 8.55
N VAL A 232 -14.10 14.92 9.60
CA VAL A 232 -14.60 15.55 10.83
C VAL A 232 -13.50 16.37 11.51
N ALA A 233 -12.29 15.83 11.63
CA ALA A 233 -11.16 16.58 12.17
C ALA A 233 -10.85 17.85 11.36
N GLN A 234 -11.06 17.84 10.03
CA GLN A 234 -10.96 19.03 9.19
C GLN A 234 -12.08 20.04 9.48
N ILE A 235 -13.32 19.58 9.66
CA ILE A 235 -14.48 20.42 10.02
C ILE A 235 -14.26 21.07 11.40
N GLU A 236 -13.76 20.33 12.38
CA GLU A 236 -13.43 20.83 13.73
C GLU A 236 -12.29 21.85 13.71
N ARG A 237 -11.22 21.58 12.93
CA ARG A 237 -10.12 22.53 12.73
C ARG A 237 -10.62 23.81 12.09
N PHE A 238 -11.48 23.72 11.08
CA PHE A 238 -12.05 24.90 10.43
C PHE A 238 -12.90 25.72 11.40
N LYS A 239 -13.73 25.06 12.22
CA LYS A 239 -14.52 25.71 13.27
C LYS A 239 -13.65 26.50 14.27
N THR A 240 -12.47 25.97 14.62
CA THR A 240 -11.57 26.57 15.61
C THR A 240 -10.64 27.64 15.04
N THR A 241 -10.20 27.51 13.78
CA THR A 241 -9.22 28.42 13.16
C THR A 241 -9.84 29.57 12.39
N HIS A 242 -11.05 29.43 11.85
CA HIS A 242 -11.66 30.41 10.96
C HIS A 242 -13.03 30.82 11.49
N GLY A 243 -13.06 31.88 12.31
CA GLY A 243 -14.30 32.49 12.79
C GLY A 243 -15.12 33.10 11.65
N GLY A 244 -16.01 32.30 11.06
CA GLY A 244 -17.13 32.70 10.18
C GLY A 244 -16.82 33.44 8.87
N GLY A 245 -15.57 33.81 8.59
CA GLY A 245 -15.22 34.69 7.45
C GLY A 245 -14.56 34.02 6.24
N VAL A 246 -14.06 32.79 6.37
CA VAL A 246 -13.42 32.03 5.27
C VAL A 246 -14.40 30.94 4.82
N ALA A 247 -14.64 30.82 3.52
CA ALA A 247 -15.54 29.80 2.99
C ALA A 247 -14.93 28.40 3.17
N TRP A 248 -15.72 27.45 3.67
CA TRP A 248 -15.31 26.05 3.83
C TRP A 248 -14.71 25.46 2.54
N ASP A 249 -15.22 25.91 1.39
CA ASP A 249 -14.75 25.57 0.05
C ASP A 249 -13.27 25.89 -0.22
N SER A 250 -12.66 26.85 0.48
CA SER A 250 -11.23 27.17 0.36
C SER A 250 -10.33 26.30 1.25
N VAL A 251 -10.90 25.54 2.19
CA VAL A 251 -10.17 24.73 3.18
C VAL A 251 -10.06 23.27 2.76
N ILE A 252 -11.08 22.72 2.12
CA ILE A 252 -11.08 21.37 1.55
C ILE A 252 -10.84 21.32 0.04
N GLY A 253 -10.69 22.47 -0.61
CA GLY A 253 -10.54 22.55 -2.06
C GLY A 253 -11.79 22.03 -2.76
N THR A 254 -12.79 22.88 -2.96
CA THR A 254 -13.77 22.63 -4.03
C THR A 254 -13.02 22.35 -5.33
N PRO A 255 -13.53 21.46 -6.21
CA PRO A 255 -13.03 21.37 -7.58
C PRO A 255 -13.04 22.78 -8.14
N ALA A 256 -11.87 23.34 -8.45
CA ALA A 256 -11.80 24.71 -8.94
C ALA A 256 -12.79 24.86 -10.09
N LYS A 257 -13.61 25.93 -10.06
CA LYS A 257 -14.59 26.20 -11.12
C LYS A 257 -13.89 26.01 -12.47
N ARG A 258 -14.42 25.12 -13.31
CA ARG A 258 -13.74 24.72 -14.56
C ARG A 258 -13.29 25.98 -15.31
N PRO A 259 -12.05 25.98 -15.83
CA PRO A 259 -11.56 27.14 -16.54
C PRO A 259 -12.37 27.32 -17.81
N ASN A 260 -12.48 28.56 -18.26
CA ASN A 260 -12.99 28.84 -19.59
C ASN A 260 -12.15 28.04 -20.62
N PRO A 261 -12.77 27.21 -21.49
CA PRO A 261 -12.03 26.39 -22.46
C PRO A 261 -11.10 27.17 -23.40
N ASP A 262 -11.36 28.47 -23.58
CA ASP A 262 -10.62 29.36 -24.47
C ASP A 262 -9.57 30.21 -23.73
N GLU A 263 -9.49 30.12 -22.40
CA GLU A 263 -8.58 30.93 -21.58
C GLU A 263 -7.57 30.04 -20.86
N LEU A 264 -6.30 30.40 -20.94
CA LEU A 264 -5.23 29.64 -20.31
C LEU A 264 -5.18 29.98 -18.81
N PRO A 265 -5.40 29.01 -17.89
CA PRO A 265 -5.35 29.29 -16.46
C PRO A 265 -3.94 29.72 -16.04
N GLU A 266 -3.87 30.64 -15.08
CA GLU A 266 -2.61 30.98 -14.43
C GLU A 266 -2.01 29.78 -13.69
N PRO A 267 -0.68 29.67 -13.56
CA PRO A 267 -0.05 28.63 -12.76
C PRO A 267 -0.42 28.76 -11.28
N SER A 268 -0.61 27.64 -10.58
CA SER A 268 -0.75 27.58 -9.11
C SER A 268 0.09 26.46 -8.51
N HIS A 269 0.09 26.39 -7.18
CA HIS A 269 0.48 25.19 -6.46
C HIS A 269 -0.33 23.97 -6.92
N LEU A 270 0.34 22.81 -6.91
CA LEU A 270 -0.29 21.52 -7.15
C LEU A 270 -1.18 21.13 -5.95
N PRO A 271 -2.20 20.28 -6.16
CA PRO A 271 -3.05 19.79 -5.06
C PRO A 271 -2.24 19.00 -4.02
N SER A 272 -2.77 18.89 -2.79
CA SER A 272 -2.11 18.24 -1.64
C SER A 272 -1.73 16.77 -1.88
N HIS A 273 -2.41 16.08 -2.79
CA HIS A 273 -2.16 14.67 -3.16
C HIS A 273 -1.45 14.55 -4.52
N ALA A 274 -0.59 15.50 -4.89
CA ALA A 274 0.16 15.47 -6.14
C ALA A 274 1.54 14.81 -5.97
N TYR A 275 1.84 13.85 -6.83
CA TYR A 275 3.17 13.26 -6.99
C TYR A 275 3.75 13.70 -8.34
N VAL A 276 4.44 14.85 -8.36
CA VAL A 276 5.10 15.40 -9.56
C VAL A 276 6.55 15.72 -9.21
N PRO A 277 7.55 15.04 -9.82
CA PRO A 277 8.96 15.16 -9.42
C PRO A 277 9.62 16.46 -9.91
N TYR A 278 8.91 17.28 -10.69
CA TYR A 278 9.45 18.48 -11.32
C TYR A 278 8.86 19.75 -10.73
N GLN A 279 9.73 20.72 -10.44
CA GLN A 279 9.31 22.10 -10.18
C GLN A 279 8.89 22.79 -11.48
N ARG A 280 7.96 23.76 -11.36
CA ARG A 280 7.57 24.60 -12.50
C ARG A 280 8.78 25.36 -13.04
N ASN A 281 8.95 25.38 -14.36
CA ASN A 281 9.96 26.21 -15.00
C ASN A 281 9.47 27.67 -15.12
N PRO A 282 10.09 28.64 -14.42
CA PRO A 282 9.69 30.05 -14.51
C PRO A 282 9.99 30.66 -15.89
N ASP A 283 10.86 30.03 -16.68
CA ASP A 283 11.31 30.47 -18.01
C ASP A 283 10.57 29.77 -19.17
N PHE A 284 9.46 29.09 -18.88
CA PHE A 284 8.61 28.53 -19.91
C PHE A 284 7.97 29.65 -20.77
N VAL A 285 8.07 29.54 -22.10
CA VAL A 285 7.57 30.52 -23.08
C VAL A 285 6.80 29.82 -24.20
N GLY A 286 5.69 30.42 -24.63
CA GLY A 286 4.89 29.97 -25.78
C GLY A 286 3.98 28.77 -25.48
N ARG A 287 3.54 28.08 -26.55
CA ARG A 287 2.72 26.85 -26.51
C ARG A 287 1.32 26.99 -25.90
N GLN A 288 0.77 28.21 -25.84
CA GLN A 288 -0.55 28.48 -25.28
C GLN A 288 -1.64 27.67 -26.02
N ALA A 289 -1.63 27.66 -27.35
CA ALA A 289 -2.57 26.88 -28.15
C ALA A 289 -2.52 25.38 -27.84
N THR A 290 -1.31 24.83 -27.65
CA THR A 290 -1.12 23.41 -27.31
C THR A 290 -1.64 23.09 -25.90
N LEU A 291 -1.35 23.96 -24.91
CA LEU A 291 -1.87 23.80 -23.54
C LEU A 291 -3.40 23.85 -23.50
N LEU A 292 -4.01 24.79 -24.23
CA LEU A 292 -5.47 24.89 -24.37
C LEU A 292 -6.05 23.63 -24.99
N GLN A 293 -5.45 23.10 -26.06
CA GLN A 293 -5.91 21.88 -26.70
C GLN A 293 -5.86 20.64 -25.78
N ILE A 294 -4.79 20.50 -24.98
CA ILE A 294 -4.70 19.45 -23.96
C ILE A 294 -5.82 19.63 -22.92
N GLY A 295 -6.03 20.86 -22.43
CA GLY A 295 -7.09 21.18 -21.48
C GLY A 295 -8.49 20.84 -22.00
N GLN A 296 -8.80 21.28 -23.22
CA GLN A 296 -10.07 21.01 -23.91
C GLN A 296 -10.33 19.51 -24.09
N THR A 297 -9.27 18.70 -24.22
CA THR A 297 -9.40 17.25 -24.38
C THR A 297 -9.56 16.53 -23.03
N LEU A 298 -8.81 16.92 -22.00
CA LEU A 298 -8.76 16.18 -20.73
C LEU A 298 -9.78 16.65 -19.68
N LEU A 299 -10.20 17.92 -19.68
CA LEU A 299 -11.11 18.51 -18.66
C LEU A 299 -12.62 18.20 -18.79
N PRO A 300 -13.20 17.83 -19.95
CA PRO A 300 -14.64 17.55 -20.03
C PRO A 300 -15.13 16.46 -19.05
N ALA A 301 -16.29 16.71 -18.41
CA ALA A 301 -16.98 15.77 -17.49
C ALA A 301 -17.21 14.40 -18.12
N LYS A 302 -17.72 14.41 -19.36
CA LYS A 302 -17.85 13.24 -20.22
C LYS A 302 -16.71 13.30 -21.23
N ALA A 303 -15.56 12.70 -20.91
CA ALA A 303 -14.62 12.34 -21.96
C ALA A 303 -15.37 11.40 -22.92
N GLU A 304 -15.41 11.72 -24.22
CA GLU A 304 -16.00 10.84 -25.23
C GLU A 304 -15.44 9.41 -25.06
N ALA A 305 -16.29 8.40 -25.24
CA ALA A 305 -15.86 7.01 -25.18
C ALA A 305 -14.65 6.81 -26.11
N GLY A 306 -13.46 6.57 -25.53
CA GLY A 306 -12.21 6.38 -26.27
C GLY A 306 -11.29 7.61 -26.43
N LYS A 307 -11.49 8.75 -25.76
CA LYS A 307 -10.53 9.89 -25.77
C LYS A 307 -10.14 10.35 -24.37
N ARG A 308 -9.58 9.44 -23.57
CA ARG A 308 -9.13 9.74 -22.19
C ARG A 308 -7.62 9.93 -22.07
N ALA A 309 -6.88 9.72 -23.16
CA ALA A 309 -5.44 9.83 -23.21
C ALA A 309 -5.00 10.80 -24.33
N VAL A 310 -4.13 11.73 -24.01
CA VAL A 310 -3.43 12.59 -24.98
C VAL A 310 -1.96 12.22 -24.95
N ALA A 311 -1.37 11.91 -26.11
CA ALA A 311 0.07 11.70 -26.23
C ALA A 311 0.70 12.92 -26.88
N ILE A 312 1.53 13.66 -26.14
CA ILE A 312 2.40 14.68 -26.72
C ILE A 312 3.54 13.92 -27.40
N THR A 313 3.58 14.00 -28.73
CA THR A 313 4.53 13.24 -29.55
C THR A 313 5.58 14.16 -30.17
N GLY A 314 6.78 13.65 -30.40
CA GLY A 314 7.84 14.40 -31.08
C GLY A 314 9.24 13.99 -30.64
N MET A 315 10.24 14.56 -31.30
CA MET A 315 11.65 14.28 -31.03
C MET A 315 12.11 14.71 -29.63
N GLY A 316 13.31 14.25 -29.23
CA GLY A 316 13.97 14.71 -28.00
C GLY A 316 14.30 16.21 -28.07
N GLY A 317 14.22 16.92 -26.94
CA GLY A 317 14.60 18.35 -26.86
C GLY A 317 13.52 19.37 -27.25
N LEU A 318 12.34 18.94 -27.75
CA LEU A 318 11.21 19.84 -28.08
C LEU A 318 10.43 20.36 -26.87
N GLY A 319 10.73 19.85 -25.66
CA GLY A 319 10.10 20.30 -24.42
C GLY A 319 8.80 19.58 -24.06
N LYS A 320 8.55 18.35 -24.53
CA LYS A 320 7.34 17.56 -24.19
C LYS A 320 7.11 17.42 -22.68
N THR A 321 8.14 17.00 -21.95
CA THR A 321 8.13 16.89 -20.49
C THR A 321 7.89 18.25 -19.84
N GLN A 322 8.53 19.33 -20.33
CA GLN A 322 8.34 20.68 -19.81
C GLN A 322 6.93 21.24 -20.07
N LEU A 323 6.34 20.96 -21.23
CA LEU A 323 4.95 21.29 -21.56
C LEU A 323 3.99 20.57 -20.61
N THR A 324 4.27 19.30 -20.31
CA THR A 324 3.49 18.47 -19.38
C THR A 324 3.58 19.01 -17.95
N VAL A 325 4.79 19.38 -17.49
CA VAL A 325 4.99 20.05 -16.20
C VAL A 325 4.18 21.34 -16.14
N GLU A 326 4.30 22.22 -17.15
CA GLU A 326 3.53 23.48 -17.19
C GLU A 326 2.01 23.21 -17.17
N PHE A 327 1.55 22.17 -17.86
CA PHE A 327 0.15 21.74 -17.80
C PHE A 327 -0.27 21.34 -16.38
N CYS A 328 0.52 20.55 -15.67
CA CYS A 328 0.25 20.17 -14.28
C CYS A 328 0.09 21.40 -13.37
N TYR A 329 0.97 22.39 -13.46
CA TYR A 329 0.89 23.58 -12.60
C TYR A 329 -0.25 24.54 -12.99
N ARG A 330 -0.75 24.52 -14.24
CA ARG A 330 -1.90 25.34 -14.65
C ARG A 330 -3.24 24.66 -14.41
N TYR A 331 -3.32 23.36 -14.68
CA TYR A 331 -4.57 22.60 -14.71
C TYR A 331 -4.71 21.57 -13.58
N GLY A 332 -3.64 21.26 -12.84
CA GLY A 332 -3.66 20.24 -11.79
C GLY A 332 -4.72 20.45 -10.71
N ARG A 333 -5.04 21.70 -10.40
CA ARG A 333 -6.11 22.08 -9.45
C ARG A 333 -7.53 21.62 -9.85
N TYR A 334 -7.74 21.22 -11.11
CA TYR A 334 -9.01 20.72 -11.62
C TYR A 334 -9.15 19.19 -11.54
N PHE A 335 -8.15 18.50 -10.97
CA PHE A 335 -8.14 17.05 -10.75
C PHE A 335 -8.15 16.76 -9.24
N PRO A 336 -9.33 16.77 -8.59
CA PRO A 336 -9.43 16.65 -7.13
C PRO A 336 -8.93 15.31 -6.58
N GLY A 337 -8.86 14.26 -7.40
CA GLY A 337 -8.29 12.98 -7.00
C GLY A 337 -6.76 12.90 -7.05
N GLY A 338 -6.09 13.99 -7.47
CA GLY A 338 -4.64 14.10 -7.51
C GLY A 338 -4.04 14.12 -8.92
N VAL A 339 -2.75 14.44 -8.96
CA VAL A 339 -1.92 14.49 -10.16
C VAL A 339 -0.71 13.60 -9.93
N PHE A 340 -0.56 12.55 -10.72
CA PHE A 340 0.44 11.50 -10.49
C PHE A 340 1.34 11.32 -11.70
N TRP A 341 2.64 11.47 -11.50
CA TRP A 341 3.66 11.34 -12.53
C TRP A 341 4.39 10.02 -12.40
N LEU A 342 4.42 9.25 -13.49
CA LEU A 342 5.09 7.94 -13.57
C LEU A 342 6.11 7.93 -14.70
N SER A 343 7.28 7.37 -14.44
CA SER A 343 8.27 7.09 -15.48
C SER A 343 7.98 5.75 -16.16
N PHE A 344 7.69 5.78 -17.47
CA PHE A 344 7.50 4.60 -18.30
C PHE A 344 8.77 4.24 -19.10
N ALA A 345 9.91 4.85 -18.76
CA ALA A 345 11.17 4.62 -19.46
C ALA A 345 11.72 3.19 -19.26
N ASN A 346 11.34 2.51 -18.17
CA ASN A 346 11.73 1.12 -17.88
C ASN A 346 10.51 0.32 -17.41
N GLU A 347 10.10 -0.67 -18.21
CA GLU A 347 8.96 -1.57 -17.95
C GLU A 347 9.02 -2.22 -16.57
N GLN A 348 10.20 -2.68 -16.15
CA GLN A 348 10.37 -3.42 -14.88
C GLN A 348 10.06 -2.57 -13.65
N ASN A 349 10.07 -1.24 -13.78
CA ASN A 349 9.89 -0.31 -12.67
C ASN A 349 8.46 0.24 -12.58
N VAL A 350 7.62 0.07 -13.60
CA VAL A 350 6.29 0.71 -13.63
C VAL A 350 5.42 0.26 -12.46
N ALA A 351 5.47 -1.02 -12.09
CA ALA A 351 4.76 -1.52 -10.91
C ALA A 351 5.21 -0.82 -9.62
N GLN A 352 6.52 -0.54 -9.47
CA GLN A 352 7.06 0.16 -8.31
C GLN A 352 6.66 1.64 -8.29
N GLU A 353 6.68 2.32 -9.44
CA GLU A 353 6.19 3.70 -9.58
C GLU A 353 4.73 3.81 -9.12
N ILE A 354 3.89 2.83 -9.49
CA ILE A 354 2.50 2.72 -9.05
C ILE A 354 2.41 2.50 -7.53
N VAL A 355 3.26 1.64 -6.97
CA VAL A 355 3.29 1.41 -5.52
C VAL A 355 3.63 2.70 -4.76
N MET A 356 4.59 3.49 -5.25
CA MET A 356 4.95 4.77 -4.63
C MET A 356 3.78 5.76 -4.60
N ILE A 357 2.94 5.75 -5.63
CA ILE A 357 1.72 6.57 -5.69
C ILE A 357 0.68 6.12 -4.66
N GLY A 358 0.58 4.82 -4.37
CA GLY A 358 -0.37 4.32 -3.37
C GLY A 358 0.01 4.58 -1.91
N GLY A 359 1.28 4.89 -1.62
CA GLY A 359 1.76 5.16 -0.27
C GLY A 359 1.36 6.54 0.28
N GLU A 360 1.86 6.88 1.48
CA GLU A 360 1.47 8.07 2.25
C GLU A 360 1.64 9.42 1.52
N ARG A 361 2.60 9.51 0.59
CA ARG A 361 2.89 10.74 -0.18
C ARG A 361 1.99 10.92 -1.41
N GLY A 362 1.14 9.94 -1.73
CA GLY A 362 0.20 10.00 -2.85
C GLY A 362 -1.24 9.78 -2.38
N LEU A 363 -1.77 8.60 -2.66
CA LEU A 363 -3.16 8.21 -2.37
C LEU A 363 -3.37 7.69 -0.94
N ALA A 364 -2.29 7.39 -0.19
CA ALA A 364 -2.35 6.88 1.19
C ALA A 364 -3.26 5.65 1.38
N LEU A 365 -3.23 4.70 0.43
CA LEU A 365 -4.04 3.48 0.42
C LEU A 365 -3.49 2.36 1.31
N TYR A 366 -2.25 2.51 1.74
CA TYR A 366 -1.53 1.59 2.63
C TYR A 366 -0.35 2.30 3.27
N GLN A 367 0.08 1.78 4.42
CA GLN A 367 1.29 2.18 5.14
C GLN A 367 2.33 1.06 5.07
N ASP A 368 3.61 1.41 5.25
CA ASP A 368 4.72 0.43 5.23
C ASP A 368 4.56 -0.69 6.28
N ALA A 369 3.74 -0.46 7.31
CA ALA A 369 3.41 -1.42 8.35
C ALA A 369 2.44 -2.55 7.88
N ASP A 370 1.74 -2.39 6.75
CA ASP A 370 0.62 -3.24 6.36
C ASP A 370 1.03 -4.65 5.85
N ARG A 371 2.33 -4.89 5.65
CA ARG A 371 2.90 -6.17 5.12
C ARG A 371 2.19 -6.68 3.85
N LEU A 372 1.72 -5.79 2.99
CA LEU A 372 1.09 -6.15 1.72
C LEU A 372 2.15 -6.58 0.69
N THR A 373 1.79 -7.50 -0.21
CA THR A 373 2.66 -7.80 -1.34
C THR A 373 2.62 -6.66 -2.37
N GLN A 374 3.65 -6.53 -3.20
CA GLN A 374 3.68 -5.54 -4.28
C GLN A 374 2.44 -5.66 -5.19
N SER A 375 2.00 -6.88 -5.48
CA SER A 375 0.80 -7.15 -6.28
C SER A 375 -0.47 -6.61 -5.60
N ASP A 376 -0.60 -6.77 -4.28
CA ASP A 376 -1.75 -6.26 -3.53
C ASP A 376 -1.76 -4.73 -3.48
N GLN A 377 -0.59 -4.12 -3.29
CA GLN A 377 -0.40 -2.67 -3.31
C GLN A 377 -0.78 -2.09 -4.68
N VAL A 378 -0.26 -2.67 -5.76
CA VAL A 378 -0.62 -2.30 -7.13
C VAL A 378 -2.13 -2.46 -7.36
N ALA A 379 -2.72 -3.60 -6.94
CA ALA A 379 -4.15 -3.84 -7.10
C ALA A 379 -5.02 -2.78 -6.40
N ARG A 380 -4.61 -2.32 -5.21
CA ARG A 380 -5.29 -1.23 -4.50
C ARG A 380 -5.23 0.08 -5.26
N VAL A 381 -4.06 0.45 -5.79
CA VAL A 381 -3.90 1.67 -6.59
C VAL A 381 -4.73 1.60 -7.88
N LEU A 382 -4.69 0.47 -8.58
CA LEU A 382 -5.49 0.26 -9.78
C LEU A 382 -7.00 0.32 -9.47
N LYS A 383 -7.43 -0.21 -8.32
CA LYS A 383 -8.82 -0.09 -7.86
C LYS A 383 -9.19 1.38 -7.61
N ALA A 384 -8.32 2.14 -6.95
CA ALA A 384 -8.54 3.57 -6.71
C ALA A 384 -8.63 4.35 -8.03
N TRP A 385 -7.81 4.02 -9.03
CA TRP A 385 -7.85 4.64 -10.37
C TRP A 385 -9.17 4.37 -11.13
N GLN A 386 -9.89 3.30 -10.79
CA GLN A 386 -11.20 2.99 -11.39
C GLN A 386 -12.37 3.78 -10.75
N GLU A 387 -12.13 4.50 -9.65
CA GLU A 387 -13.14 5.37 -9.04
C GLU A 387 -13.47 6.58 -9.94
N PRO A 388 -14.69 7.14 -9.85
CA PRO A 388 -15.13 8.24 -10.72
C PRO A 388 -14.44 9.58 -10.45
N ILE A 389 -13.66 9.71 -9.37
CA ILE A 389 -12.97 10.96 -9.02
C ILE A 389 -11.96 11.31 -10.13
N PRO A 390 -12.00 12.53 -10.70
CA PRO A 390 -11.04 12.93 -11.73
C PRO A 390 -9.61 12.99 -11.21
N ARG A 391 -8.73 12.23 -11.86
CA ARG A 391 -7.28 12.16 -11.58
C ARG A 391 -6.51 12.43 -12.87
N LEU A 392 -5.37 13.10 -12.78
CA LEU A 392 -4.45 13.24 -13.90
C LEU A 392 -3.27 12.29 -13.73
N LEU A 393 -3.13 11.35 -14.66
CA LEU A 393 -1.99 10.44 -14.73
C LEU A 393 -1.05 10.89 -15.84
N ILE A 394 0.23 11.04 -15.53
CA ILE A 394 1.27 11.39 -16.48
C ILE A 394 2.15 10.16 -16.70
N PHE A 395 2.21 9.67 -17.93
CA PHE A 395 3.10 8.58 -18.34
C PHE A 395 4.25 9.16 -19.17
N ASP A 396 5.37 9.45 -18.53
CA ASP A 396 6.53 10.09 -19.17
C ASP A 396 7.43 9.05 -19.83
N ASN A 397 7.83 9.30 -21.08
CA ASN A 397 8.64 8.41 -21.91
C ASN A 397 8.01 7.03 -22.20
N CYS A 398 6.68 6.98 -22.38
CA CYS A 398 5.99 5.75 -22.77
C CYS A 398 6.09 5.54 -24.29
N GLU A 399 6.86 4.54 -24.72
CA GLU A 399 7.06 4.22 -26.14
C GLU A 399 6.39 2.89 -26.55
N ASP A 400 6.07 2.03 -25.58
CA ASP A 400 5.50 0.69 -25.79
C ASP A 400 3.98 0.66 -25.55
N GLU A 401 3.24 0.16 -26.54
CA GLU A 401 1.78 0.00 -26.49
C GLU A 401 1.34 -1.15 -25.59
N ALA A 402 2.09 -2.25 -25.51
CA ALA A 402 1.75 -3.38 -24.65
C ALA A 402 1.83 -2.97 -23.18
N LEU A 403 2.91 -2.25 -22.83
CA LEU A 403 3.10 -1.67 -21.51
C LEU A 403 2.00 -0.65 -21.19
N LEU A 404 1.66 0.22 -22.14
CA LEU A 404 0.55 1.16 -21.95
C LEU A 404 -0.77 0.41 -21.68
N THR A 405 -1.08 -0.62 -22.47
CA THR A 405 -2.30 -1.43 -22.36
C THR A 405 -2.43 -2.07 -20.97
N GLN A 406 -1.33 -2.58 -20.43
CA GLN A 406 -1.29 -3.21 -19.12
C GLN A 406 -1.71 -2.26 -17.98
N TRP A 407 -1.32 -0.98 -18.07
CA TRP A 407 -1.46 -0.02 -16.97
C TRP A 407 -2.52 1.05 -17.21
N LEU A 408 -3.14 1.09 -18.39
CA LEU A 408 -4.21 2.03 -18.73
C LEU A 408 -5.48 1.72 -17.90
N PRO A 409 -6.01 2.68 -17.12
CA PRO A 409 -7.30 2.50 -16.46
C PRO A 409 -8.43 2.32 -17.48
N VAL A 410 -9.18 1.22 -17.36
CA VAL A 410 -10.29 0.89 -18.27
C VAL A 410 -11.57 1.66 -17.91
N THR A 411 -11.77 1.95 -16.62
CA THR A 411 -12.94 2.64 -16.05
C THR A 411 -12.49 3.76 -15.10
N GLY A 412 -13.43 4.56 -14.58
CA GLY A 412 -13.13 5.63 -13.61
C GLY A 412 -12.91 7.02 -14.20
N GLY A 413 -12.43 7.92 -13.34
CA GLY A 413 -12.24 9.35 -13.59
C GLY A 413 -10.87 9.74 -14.12
N CYS A 414 -9.93 8.80 -14.25
CA CYS A 414 -8.57 9.09 -14.71
C CYS A 414 -8.53 9.73 -16.12
N ARG A 415 -7.60 10.67 -16.29
CA ARG A 415 -7.23 11.35 -17.52
C ARG A 415 -5.73 11.20 -17.70
N ILE A 416 -5.28 10.92 -18.91
CA ILE A 416 -3.93 10.41 -19.14
C ILE A 416 -3.21 11.37 -20.09
N LEU A 417 -2.03 11.81 -19.68
CA LEU A 417 -1.14 12.62 -20.49
C LEU A 417 0.17 11.88 -20.67
N ILE A 418 0.51 11.58 -21.92
CA ILE A 418 1.65 10.73 -22.28
C ILE A 418 2.71 11.62 -22.95
N THR A 419 3.98 11.45 -22.59
CA THR A 419 5.08 11.98 -23.41
C THR A 419 5.74 10.82 -24.15
N SER A 420 5.92 10.98 -25.46
CA SER A 420 6.41 9.89 -26.30
C SER A 420 7.16 10.40 -27.53
N ARG A 421 8.10 9.62 -28.06
CA ARG A 421 8.69 9.81 -29.39
C ARG A 421 7.82 9.16 -30.46
N ARG A 422 6.99 8.18 -30.08
CA ARG A 422 6.02 7.51 -30.95
C ARG A 422 4.96 8.49 -31.45
N GLY A 423 4.87 8.65 -32.76
CA GLY A 423 3.87 9.53 -33.41
C GLY A 423 2.53 8.87 -33.74
N VAL A 424 2.47 7.53 -33.75
CA VAL A 424 1.32 6.73 -34.18
C VAL A 424 0.93 5.75 -33.09
N TRP A 425 -0.35 5.70 -32.74
CA TRP A 425 -0.89 4.81 -31.70
C TRP A 425 -2.01 3.96 -32.27
N SER A 426 -2.13 2.72 -31.79
CA SER A 426 -3.25 1.83 -32.13
C SER A 426 -4.60 2.48 -31.77
N PRO A 427 -5.59 2.52 -32.69
CA PRO A 427 -6.88 3.18 -32.45
C PRO A 427 -7.65 2.65 -31.23
N GLU A 428 -7.45 1.37 -30.89
CA GLU A 428 -8.10 0.68 -29.77
C GLU A 428 -7.70 1.25 -28.40
N LEU A 429 -6.53 1.90 -28.30
CA LEU A 429 -6.03 2.51 -27.07
C LEU A 429 -6.71 3.84 -26.74
N GLY A 430 -7.42 4.45 -27.70
CA GLY A 430 -8.09 5.73 -27.48
C GLY A 430 -7.13 6.89 -27.15
N VAL A 431 -5.87 6.79 -27.62
CA VAL A 431 -4.84 7.82 -27.43
C VAL A 431 -4.93 8.82 -28.58
N MET A 432 -5.10 10.10 -28.24
CA MET A 432 -5.03 11.20 -29.19
C MET A 432 -3.58 11.69 -29.34
N PRO A 433 -2.89 11.44 -30.47
CA PRO A 433 -1.55 11.98 -30.69
C PRO A 433 -1.62 13.49 -30.94
N LEU A 434 -0.76 14.22 -30.25
CA LEU A 434 -0.58 15.66 -30.35
C LEU A 434 0.88 15.96 -30.73
N PRO A 435 1.20 16.08 -32.03
CA PRO A 435 2.57 16.30 -32.48
C PRO A 435 3.05 17.69 -32.07
N LEU A 436 4.18 17.74 -31.38
CA LEU A 436 4.81 18.97 -30.94
C LEU A 436 5.79 19.46 -32.01
N ASN A 437 5.49 20.62 -32.61
CA ASN A 437 6.37 21.25 -33.63
C ASN A 437 7.54 22.01 -32.98
N HIS A 438 8.42 22.60 -33.79
CA HIS A 438 9.44 23.55 -33.33
C HIS A 438 8.81 24.75 -32.61
N LEU A 439 9.60 25.45 -31.80
CA LEU A 439 9.14 26.67 -31.17
C LEU A 439 9.03 27.77 -32.25
N GLU A 440 8.02 28.64 -32.18
CA GLU A 440 7.99 29.80 -33.07
C GLU A 440 9.20 30.69 -32.80
N ARG A 441 9.81 31.24 -33.86
CA ARG A 441 11.04 32.04 -33.78
C ARG A 441 10.97 33.14 -32.72
N LEU A 442 9.84 33.87 -32.65
CA LEU A 442 9.63 34.94 -31.69
C LEU A 442 9.72 34.45 -30.23
N ASN A 443 9.14 33.28 -29.95
CA ASN A 443 9.22 32.65 -28.63
C ASN A 443 10.67 32.19 -28.33
N GLY A 444 11.41 31.72 -29.34
CA GLY A 444 12.82 31.36 -29.19
C GLY A 444 13.72 32.55 -28.86
N VAL A 445 13.50 33.69 -29.53
CA VAL A 445 14.14 34.98 -29.24
C VAL A 445 13.83 35.42 -27.81
N GLN A 446 12.57 35.30 -27.38
CA GLN A 446 12.15 35.67 -26.03
C GLN A 446 12.87 34.85 -24.95
N ILE A 447 13.07 33.53 -25.16
CA ILE A 447 13.86 32.70 -24.24
C ILE A 447 15.29 33.24 -24.12
N LEU A 448 15.95 33.51 -25.25
CA LEU A 448 17.33 34.01 -25.26
C LEU A 448 17.45 35.38 -24.60
N GLN A 449 16.53 36.31 -24.88
CA GLN A 449 16.53 37.66 -24.29
C GLN A 449 16.18 37.65 -22.79
N LYS A 450 15.38 36.69 -22.34
CA LYS A 450 15.09 36.50 -20.91
C LYS A 450 16.32 35.98 -20.16
N LEU A 451 17.08 35.09 -20.77
CA LEU A 451 18.31 34.54 -20.18
C LEU A 451 19.49 35.52 -20.27
N VAL A 452 19.61 36.25 -21.38
CA VAL A 452 20.71 37.17 -21.69
C VAL A 452 20.18 38.60 -21.73
N ILE A 453 20.30 39.30 -20.60
CA ILE A 453 19.84 40.69 -20.46
C ILE A 453 20.57 41.59 -21.46
N GLY A 454 19.80 42.34 -22.26
CA GLY A 454 20.34 43.28 -23.25
C GLY A 454 20.72 42.68 -24.60
N LEU A 455 20.36 41.41 -24.88
CA LEU A 455 20.62 40.78 -26.17
C LEU A 455 19.80 41.42 -27.30
N GLU A 456 20.49 41.95 -28.32
CA GLU A 456 19.86 42.53 -29.51
C GLU A 456 19.00 41.50 -30.26
N THR A 457 17.79 41.91 -30.66
CA THR A 457 16.80 41.03 -31.32
C THR A 457 17.37 40.35 -32.57
N ALA A 458 18.12 41.07 -33.41
CA ALA A 458 18.71 40.49 -34.62
C ALA A 458 19.73 39.37 -34.31
N THR A 459 20.56 39.54 -33.27
CA THR A 459 21.51 38.52 -32.85
C THR A 459 20.79 37.33 -32.21
N ALA A 460 19.74 37.59 -31.40
CA ALA A 460 18.91 36.55 -30.82
C ALA A 460 18.18 35.71 -31.90
N GLU A 461 17.64 36.34 -32.94
CA GLU A 461 16.98 35.67 -34.07
C GLU A 461 17.95 34.74 -34.80
N ALA A 462 19.17 35.21 -35.06
CA ALA A 462 20.19 34.45 -35.75
C ALA A 462 20.73 33.27 -34.93
N ILE A 463 20.88 33.44 -33.60
CA ILE A 463 21.20 32.33 -32.68
C ILE A 463 20.04 31.33 -32.69
N ALA A 464 18.80 31.81 -32.59
CA ALA A 464 17.64 30.93 -32.53
C ALA A 464 17.47 30.07 -33.79
N GLU A 465 17.71 30.68 -34.96
CA GLU A 465 17.77 29.99 -36.25
C GLU A 465 18.83 28.89 -36.26
N THR A 466 20.04 29.20 -35.81
CA THR A 466 21.16 28.26 -35.82
C THR A 466 20.91 27.09 -34.85
N CYS A 467 20.24 27.35 -33.72
CA CYS A 467 19.77 26.35 -32.77
C CYS A 467 18.53 25.56 -33.25
N GLY A 468 18.01 25.83 -34.45
CA GLY A 468 16.86 25.12 -35.03
C GLY A 468 15.54 25.36 -34.27
N ASP A 469 15.44 26.47 -33.55
CA ASP A 469 14.29 26.83 -32.72
C ASP A 469 13.91 25.73 -31.69
N LEU A 470 14.89 24.94 -31.25
CA LEU A 470 14.73 23.87 -30.28
C LEU A 470 14.86 24.43 -28.85
N PRO A 471 13.83 24.33 -27.99
CA PRO A 471 13.87 24.90 -26.64
C PRO A 471 15.10 24.50 -25.81
N LEU A 472 15.53 23.25 -25.89
CA LEU A 472 16.73 22.78 -25.20
C LEU A 472 18.02 23.45 -25.72
N ALA A 473 18.20 23.54 -27.04
CA ALA A 473 19.38 24.18 -27.63
C ALA A 473 19.43 25.68 -27.30
N LEU A 474 18.27 26.36 -27.39
CA LEU A 474 18.13 27.77 -27.03
C LEU A 474 18.45 28.02 -25.55
N TYR A 475 17.95 27.14 -24.66
CA TYR A 475 18.25 27.23 -23.24
C TYR A 475 19.74 27.02 -22.95
N LEU A 476 20.39 26.04 -23.60
CA LEU A 476 21.83 25.81 -23.45
C LEU A 476 22.64 27.02 -23.93
N ALA A 477 22.32 27.56 -25.12
CA ALA A 477 22.97 28.75 -25.66
C ALA A 477 22.77 29.99 -24.76
N GLY A 478 21.53 30.24 -24.34
CA GLY A 478 21.20 31.38 -23.47
C GLY A 478 21.81 31.24 -22.07
N SER A 479 21.82 30.04 -21.49
CA SER A 479 22.43 29.77 -20.19
C SER A 479 23.95 29.95 -20.22
N PHE A 480 24.59 29.48 -21.30
CA PHE A 480 26.02 29.72 -21.54
C PHE A 480 26.30 31.22 -21.63
N LEU A 481 25.62 31.94 -22.52
CA LEU A 481 25.83 33.40 -22.71
C LEU A 481 25.53 34.23 -21.45
N ARG A 482 24.58 33.78 -20.63
CA ARG A 482 24.24 34.43 -19.36
C ARG A 482 25.40 34.37 -18.36
N ARG A 483 26.07 33.22 -18.27
CA ARG A 483 27.07 32.92 -17.22
C ARG A 483 28.51 33.13 -17.72
N TYR A 484 28.80 32.74 -18.95
CA TYR A 484 30.11 32.82 -19.57
C TYR A 484 30.27 34.11 -20.39
N ARG A 485 30.68 35.18 -19.70
CA ARG A 485 30.77 36.54 -20.28
C ARG A 485 32.04 36.81 -21.08
N GLN A 486 32.93 35.83 -21.25
CA GLN A 486 34.19 35.98 -21.99
C GLN A 486 33.98 36.04 -23.51
N ILE A 487 32.85 35.55 -24.00
CA ILE A 487 32.47 35.57 -25.42
C ILE A 487 31.21 36.43 -25.59
N THR A 488 31.23 37.36 -26.54
CA THR A 488 30.05 38.17 -26.88
C THR A 488 29.03 37.34 -27.66
N PRO A 489 27.72 37.66 -27.61
CA PRO A 489 26.70 36.93 -28.38
C PRO A 489 26.99 36.85 -29.89
N ALA A 490 27.61 37.89 -30.46
CA ALA A 490 28.02 37.91 -31.87
C ALA A 490 29.18 36.93 -32.16
N GLN A 491 30.19 36.86 -31.27
CA GLN A 491 31.28 35.89 -31.39
C GLN A 491 30.77 34.46 -31.20
N TYR A 492 29.85 34.25 -30.26
CA TYR A 492 29.22 32.95 -30.04
C TYR A 492 28.46 32.47 -31.28
N LEU A 493 27.66 33.35 -31.91
CA LEU A 493 26.97 33.03 -33.16
C LEU A 493 27.94 32.67 -34.29
N HIS A 494 29.08 33.36 -34.38
CA HIS A 494 30.11 33.05 -35.39
C HIS A 494 30.68 31.65 -35.17
N GLN A 495 31.06 31.31 -33.93
CA GLN A 495 31.58 29.98 -33.58
C GLN A 495 30.52 28.89 -33.75
N LEU A 496 29.27 29.15 -33.38
CA LEU A 496 28.16 28.22 -33.55
C LEU A 496 27.89 27.90 -35.04
N ARG A 497 28.30 28.76 -35.97
CA ARG A 497 28.18 28.55 -37.42
C ARG A 497 29.38 27.83 -38.03
N ASP A 498 30.45 27.58 -37.29
CA ASP A 498 31.66 26.93 -37.80
C ASP A 498 31.35 25.53 -38.36
N ILE A 499 31.90 25.25 -39.55
CA ILE A 499 31.69 24.02 -40.31
C ILE A 499 32.46 22.86 -39.66
N GLY A 500 33.58 23.14 -38.99
CA GLY A 500 34.39 22.10 -38.31
C GLY A 500 33.61 21.32 -37.25
N LEU A 501 32.71 22.01 -36.52
CA LEU A 501 31.80 21.40 -35.55
C LEU A 501 30.81 20.41 -36.18
N LEU A 502 30.43 20.57 -37.46
CA LEU A 502 29.48 19.68 -38.15
C LEU A 502 30.09 18.34 -38.59
N SER A 503 31.42 18.25 -38.63
CA SER A 503 32.17 17.05 -39.00
C SER A 503 32.50 16.13 -37.82
N HIS A 504 32.05 16.44 -36.60
CA HIS A 504 32.41 15.69 -35.39
C HIS A 504 31.88 14.24 -35.42
N PRO A 505 32.68 13.20 -35.11
CA PRO A 505 32.26 11.79 -35.12
C PRO A 505 31.02 11.48 -34.25
N SER A 506 30.89 12.18 -33.12
CA SER A 506 29.78 12.11 -32.15
C SER A 506 28.45 12.64 -32.70
N LEU A 507 28.50 13.31 -33.85
CA LEU A 507 27.34 13.74 -34.64
C LEU A 507 26.93 12.72 -35.72
N GLN A 508 27.69 11.63 -35.90
CA GLN A 508 27.55 10.67 -37.01
C GLN A 508 27.06 9.25 -36.60
N GLY A 509 26.76 8.96 -35.32
CA GLY A 509 26.11 7.70 -34.86
C GLY A 509 26.10 7.56 -33.32
N ARG A 510 25.25 6.78 -32.61
CA ARG A 510 24.33 5.66 -32.90
C ARG A 510 22.90 6.01 -32.44
N GLY A 511 21.89 5.67 -33.25
CA GLY A 511 20.45 5.94 -32.97
C GLY A 511 19.84 7.08 -33.79
N THR A 512 20.67 7.81 -34.53
CA THR A 512 20.28 8.82 -35.53
C THR A 512 20.48 8.26 -36.93
N THR A 513 19.90 7.09 -37.24
CA THR A 513 19.76 6.69 -38.65
C THR A 513 18.79 7.66 -39.31
N HIS A 514 19.34 8.64 -40.05
CA HIS A 514 18.63 9.56 -40.93
C HIS A 514 17.38 10.22 -40.31
N SER A 515 17.57 11.29 -39.54
CA SER A 515 16.54 12.32 -39.45
C SER A 515 16.59 13.08 -40.79
N PRO A 516 15.51 13.09 -41.61
CA PRO A 516 15.49 13.77 -42.91
C PRO A 516 15.71 15.30 -42.82
N THR A 517 15.80 15.84 -41.60
CA THR A 517 15.69 17.26 -41.27
C THR A 517 16.84 17.80 -40.41
N GLY A 518 17.88 17.01 -40.09
CA GLY A 518 19.13 17.51 -39.48
C GLY A 518 19.07 17.92 -37.99
N HIS A 519 18.03 17.55 -37.24
CA HIS A 519 17.75 18.11 -35.90
C HIS A 519 18.68 17.73 -34.75
N GLY A 520 19.31 16.55 -34.78
CA GLY A 520 20.31 16.16 -33.77
C GLY A 520 21.54 17.07 -33.78
N LEU A 521 21.82 17.69 -34.93
CA LEU A 521 23.00 18.53 -35.15
C LEU A 521 22.90 19.86 -34.39
N SER A 522 21.73 20.48 -34.22
CA SER A 522 21.63 21.80 -33.55
C SER A 522 21.85 21.74 -32.04
N ILE A 523 21.32 20.72 -31.34
CA ILE A 523 21.56 20.53 -29.90
C ILE A 523 23.03 20.15 -29.67
N ALA A 524 23.52 19.19 -30.45
CA ALA A 524 24.87 18.68 -30.28
C ALA A 524 25.95 19.71 -30.71
N ARG A 525 25.67 20.60 -31.67
CA ARG A 525 26.55 21.73 -32.04
C ARG A 525 26.64 22.79 -30.93
N THR A 526 25.51 23.13 -30.32
CA THR A 526 25.47 24.04 -29.16
C THR A 526 26.26 23.44 -28.00
N PHE A 527 26.14 22.12 -27.79
CA PHE A 527 26.88 21.41 -26.76
C PHE A 527 28.38 21.33 -27.04
N ALA A 528 28.77 20.89 -28.24
CA ALA A 528 30.16 20.74 -28.67
C ALA A 528 30.92 22.05 -28.47
N LEU A 529 30.33 23.18 -28.90
CA LEU A 529 30.92 24.50 -28.68
C LEU A 529 31.14 24.83 -27.19
N ASN A 530 30.17 24.51 -26.33
CA ASN A 530 30.29 24.76 -24.89
C ASN A 530 31.31 23.82 -24.22
N PHE A 531 31.42 22.57 -24.69
CA PHE A 531 32.35 21.57 -24.17
C PHE A 531 33.79 21.84 -24.61
N GLU A 532 34.01 22.28 -25.86
CA GLU A 532 35.32 22.70 -26.39
C GLU A 532 35.94 23.91 -25.65
N GLN A 533 35.17 24.59 -24.80
CA GLN A 533 35.72 25.63 -23.92
C GLN A 533 36.51 25.07 -22.72
N LEU A 534 36.46 23.76 -22.49
CA LEU A 534 37.26 23.10 -21.44
C LEU A 534 38.68 22.86 -21.96
N ASP A 535 39.67 23.52 -21.34
CA ASP A 535 41.08 23.31 -21.65
C ASP A 535 41.64 22.18 -20.76
N ALA A 536 42.07 21.08 -21.39
CA ALA A 536 42.68 19.96 -20.66
C ALA A 536 43.99 20.34 -19.95
N ASN A 537 44.58 21.52 -20.21
CA ASN A 537 45.78 22.01 -19.52
C ASN A 537 45.47 22.91 -18.31
N ASP A 538 44.23 23.34 -18.13
CA ASP A 538 43.79 24.12 -16.97
C ASP A 538 43.34 23.21 -15.83
N GLU A 539 43.77 23.53 -14.61
CA GLU A 539 43.56 22.67 -13.43
C GLU A 539 42.07 22.59 -13.02
N ILE A 540 41.31 23.68 -13.20
CA ILE A 540 39.87 23.73 -12.92
C ILE A 540 39.11 22.92 -13.98
N ASP A 541 39.47 23.08 -15.25
CA ASP A 541 38.84 22.35 -16.35
C ASP A 541 39.16 20.83 -16.31
N GLN A 542 40.36 20.44 -15.86
CA GLN A 542 40.67 19.02 -15.56
C GLN A 542 39.77 18.46 -14.46
N MET A 543 39.56 19.21 -13.37
CA MET A 543 38.64 18.81 -12.31
C MET A 543 37.18 18.74 -12.82
N ALA A 544 36.79 19.69 -13.67
CA ALA A 544 35.49 19.71 -14.31
C ALA A 544 35.27 18.45 -15.18
N LEU A 545 36.27 18.00 -15.95
CA LEU A 545 36.21 16.75 -16.73
C LEU A 545 36.06 15.51 -15.83
N ARG A 546 36.76 15.45 -14.68
CA ARG A 546 36.59 14.35 -13.69
C ARG A 546 35.18 14.32 -13.09
N LEU A 547 34.63 15.48 -12.75
CA LEU A 547 33.26 15.61 -12.25
C LEU A 547 32.23 15.19 -13.32
N LEU A 548 32.49 15.50 -14.59
CA LEU A 548 31.68 15.02 -15.73
C LEU A 548 31.72 13.50 -15.86
N ALA A 549 32.91 12.90 -15.76
CA ALA A 549 33.09 11.45 -15.78
C ALA A 549 32.33 10.77 -14.62
N CYS A 550 32.28 11.40 -13.45
CA CYS A 550 31.43 10.94 -12.34
C CYS A 550 29.94 11.13 -12.66
N ALA A 551 29.53 12.29 -13.18
CA ALA A 551 28.13 12.63 -13.44
C ALA A 551 27.46 11.67 -14.45
N ILE A 552 28.19 11.17 -15.46
CA ILE A 552 27.66 10.19 -16.44
C ILE A 552 27.42 8.80 -15.83
N ALA A 553 28.06 8.47 -14.69
CA ALA A 553 27.83 7.21 -13.99
C ALA A 553 26.51 7.19 -13.20
N PHE A 554 25.88 8.36 -12.99
CA PHE A 554 24.54 8.46 -12.41
C PHE A 554 23.45 8.31 -13.48
N ALA A 555 22.24 7.92 -13.06
CA ALA A 555 21.08 7.86 -13.94
C ALA A 555 20.85 9.20 -14.68
N HIS A 556 20.88 9.16 -16.02
CA HIS A 556 20.86 10.36 -16.84
C HIS A 556 19.51 11.09 -16.78
N GLY A 557 19.56 12.41 -16.62
CA GLY A 557 18.37 13.25 -16.49
C GLY A 557 17.74 13.22 -15.10
N GLU A 558 18.27 12.46 -14.15
CA GLU A 558 17.85 12.53 -12.74
C GLU A 558 18.65 13.59 -11.98
N ALA A 559 18.09 14.11 -10.89
CA ALA A 559 18.77 15.10 -10.05
C ALA A 559 19.79 14.42 -9.13
N ILE A 560 21.05 14.81 -9.28
CA ILE A 560 22.21 14.30 -8.56
C ILE A 560 22.49 15.23 -7.35
N PRO A 561 22.57 14.71 -6.12
CA PRO A 561 22.98 15.50 -4.97
C PRO A 561 24.39 16.08 -5.18
N GLN A 562 24.54 17.40 -5.08
CA GLN A 562 25.82 18.07 -5.34
C GLN A 562 26.94 17.56 -4.42
N GLN A 563 26.63 17.39 -3.13
CA GLN A 563 27.60 16.90 -2.16
C GLN A 563 28.09 15.48 -2.49
N LEU A 564 27.21 14.63 -3.02
CA LEU A 564 27.59 13.27 -3.42
C LEU A 564 28.53 13.31 -4.64
N LEU A 565 28.21 14.13 -5.64
CA LEU A 565 29.04 14.28 -6.84
C LEU A 565 30.44 14.83 -6.51
N LEU A 566 30.52 15.83 -5.62
CA LEU A 566 31.79 16.39 -5.15
C LEU A 566 32.59 15.35 -4.37
N ALA A 567 31.94 14.56 -3.51
CA ALA A 567 32.61 13.53 -2.74
C ALA A 567 33.23 12.43 -3.62
N CYS A 568 32.72 12.20 -4.84
CA CYS A 568 33.31 11.21 -5.76
C CYS A 568 34.73 11.58 -6.21
N VAL A 569 35.08 12.86 -6.27
CA VAL A 569 36.43 13.31 -6.70
C VAL A 569 37.35 13.64 -5.52
N GLN A 570 36.83 13.56 -4.29
CA GLN A 570 37.55 13.85 -3.05
C GLN A 570 37.91 12.53 -2.37
N THR A 571 39.17 12.11 -2.48
CA THR A 571 39.63 10.81 -1.96
C THR A 571 40.00 10.82 -0.47
N THR A 572 40.15 12.00 0.14
CA THR A 572 40.49 12.20 1.57
C THR A 572 39.77 13.42 2.15
N SER A 573 39.21 13.31 3.35
CA SER A 573 38.32 14.30 3.98
C SER A 573 38.97 15.62 4.43
N ASP A 574 40.28 15.78 4.29
CA ASP A 574 41.03 16.88 4.94
C ASP A 574 41.81 17.77 3.94
N ASP A 575 41.64 17.58 2.62
CA ASP A 575 42.31 18.42 1.61
C ASP A 575 41.41 19.57 1.14
N LEU A 576 41.47 20.68 1.89
CA LEU A 576 40.73 21.90 1.60
C LEU A 576 41.01 22.46 0.19
N MET A 577 42.21 22.28 -0.35
CA MET A 577 42.54 22.77 -1.70
C MET A 577 41.82 21.96 -2.77
N LEU A 578 41.75 20.63 -2.59
CA LEU A 578 41.00 19.75 -3.48
C LEU A 578 39.49 20.00 -3.40
N GLU A 579 38.97 20.32 -2.20
CA GLU A 579 37.57 20.69 -2.03
C GLU A 579 37.20 21.97 -2.79
N LEU A 580 38.04 23.00 -2.67
CA LEU A 580 37.86 24.26 -3.41
C LEU A 580 37.96 24.03 -4.92
N LEU A 581 38.94 23.26 -5.38
CA LEU A 581 39.11 22.93 -6.79
C LEU A 581 37.91 22.16 -7.36
N ALA A 582 37.34 21.21 -6.60
CA ALA A 582 36.13 20.50 -6.99
C ALA A 582 34.91 21.43 -7.07
N MET A 583 34.79 22.37 -6.13
CA MET A 583 33.73 23.39 -6.15
C MET A 583 33.87 24.33 -7.36
N ASP A 584 35.09 24.75 -7.68
CA ASP A 584 35.41 25.59 -8.83
C ASP A 584 35.15 24.83 -10.15
N GLY A 585 35.55 23.56 -10.23
CA GLY A 585 35.26 22.68 -11.37
C GLY A 585 33.75 22.48 -11.58
N LEU A 586 32.97 22.27 -10.51
CA LEU A 586 31.52 22.19 -10.61
C LEU A 586 30.90 23.51 -11.07
N THR A 587 31.35 24.63 -10.50
CA THR A 587 30.91 25.97 -10.89
C THR A 587 31.23 26.22 -12.37
N ARG A 588 32.39 25.76 -12.83
CA ARG A 588 32.83 25.81 -14.23
C ARG A 588 31.88 25.05 -15.15
N LEU A 589 31.43 23.85 -14.80
CA LEU A 589 30.43 23.10 -15.57
C LEU A 589 29.06 23.78 -15.61
N GLN A 590 28.66 24.42 -14.51
CA GLN A 590 27.41 25.18 -14.45
C GLN A 590 27.49 26.48 -15.28
N MET A 591 28.66 27.13 -15.31
CA MET A 591 28.93 28.30 -16.15
C MET A 591 28.85 27.97 -17.63
N LEU A 592 29.38 26.80 -18.03
CA LEU A 592 29.30 26.30 -19.42
C LEU A 592 27.90 25.75 -19.77
N GLY A 593 26.99 25.64 -18.79
CA GLY A 593 25.64 25.12 -18.99
C GLY A 593 25.57 23.61 -19.23
N ILE A 594 26.66 22.89 -18.96
CA ILE A 594 26.77 21.43 -19.11
C ILE A 594 25.99 20.72 -18.00
N LEU A 595 26.16 21.17 -16.75
CA LEU A 595 25.35 20.75 -15.60
C LEU A 595 24.34 21.83 -15.24
N ARG A 596 23.09 21.42 -15.04
CA ARG A 596 22.01 22.31 -14.63
C ARG A 596 21.81 22.23 -13.12
N GLU A 597 21.69 23.38 -12.45
CA GLU A 597 21.23 23.44 -11.07
C GLU A 597 19.71 23.18 -10.98
N VAL A 598 19.30 22.27 -10.10
CA VAL A 598 17.90 21.89 -9.88
C VAL A 598 17.62 21.90 -8.38
N GLY A 599 16.69 22.77 -7.93
CA GLY A 599 16.40 22.92 -6.50
C GLY A 599 17.60 23.45 -5.69
N SER A 600 17.56 23.26 -4.37
CA SER A 600 18.68 23.62 -3.48
C SER A 600 19.68 22.47 -3.39
N ALA A 601 20.91 22.69 -3.86
CA ALA A 601 22.05 21.76 -3.77
C ALA A 601 21.94 20.44 -4.57
N GLN A 602 21.26 20.45 -5.72
CA GLN A 602 21.32 19.35 -6.69
C GLN A 602 21.68 19.85 -8.09
N VAL A 603 22.30 18.96 -8.86
CA VAL A 603 22.66 19.19 -10.25
C VAL A 603 22.09 18.10 -11.14
N GLN A 604 21.82 18.40 -12.40
CA GLN A 604 21.23 17.47 -13.34
C GLN A 604 22.04 17.50 -14.64
N LEU A 605 22.45 16.31 -15.09
CA LEU A 605 23.04 16.10 -16.41
C LEU A 605 21.94 15.67 -17.38
N HIS A 606 21.73 16.44 -18.44
CA HIS A 606 20.69 16.13 -19.42
C HIS A 606 21.03 14.85 -20.22
N ARG A 607 20.04 13.99 -20.50
CA ARG A 607 20.26 12.68 -21.17
C ARG A 607 21.07 12.75 -22.47
N LEU A 608 20.71 13.69 -23.36
CA LEU A 608 21.44 13.89 -24.63
C LEU A 608 22.88 14.39 -24.42
N ILE A 609 23.12 15.13 -23.33
CA ILE A 609 24.47 15.60 -22.98
C ILE A 609 25.30 14.43 -22.47
N ALA A 610 24.74 13.60 -21.59
CA ALA A 610 25.42 12.42 -21.07
C ALA A 610 25.90 11.49 -22.19
N THR A 611 25.06 11.23 -23.20
CA THR A 611 25.43 10.41 -24.36
C THR A 611 26.57 11.02 -25.18
N TYR A 612 26.60 12.35 -25.33
CA TYR A 612 27.71 13.01 -26.02
C TYR A 612 29.00 12.91 -25.21
N VAL A 613 28.95 13.20 -23.91
CA VAL A 613 30.10 13.14 -23.00
C VAL A 613 30.70 11.73 -22.94
N GLU A 614 29.86 10.68 -22.91
CA GLU A 614 30.30 9.28 -22.99
C GLU A 614 31.06 8.96 -24.28
N ALA A 615 30.81 9.70 -25.38
CA ALA A 615 31.52 9.51 -26.64
C ALA A 615 32.83 10.31 -26.74
N GLU A 616 32.94 11.45 -26.06
CA GLU A 616 34.15 12.29 -26.05
C GLU A 616 35.21 11.84 -25.06
N LEU A 617 34.79 11.43 -23.86
CA LEU A 617 35.73 11.01 -22.83
C LEU A 617 36.43 9.71 -23.22
N SER A 618 37.68 9.56 -22.80
CA SER A 618 38.39 8.30 -23.00
C SER A 618 37.71 7.18 -22.20
N ALA A 619 37.80 5.94 -22.67
CA ALA A 619 37.26 4.79 -21.94
C ALA A 619 37.86 4.66 -20.53
N GLU A 620 39.11 5.13 -20.34
CA GLU A 620 39.80 5.16 -19.05
C GLU A 620 39.16 6.18 -18.10
N ASP A 621 38.87 7.39 -18.57
CA ASP A 621 38.21 8.44 -17.77
C ASP A 621 36.81 8.03 -17.35
N VAL A 622 36.03 7.45 -18.27
CA VAL A 622 34.68 6.93 -17.98
C VAL A 622 34.76 5.83 -16.92
N ALA A 623 35.68 4.87 -17.07
CA ALA A 623 35.85 3.79 -16.10
C ALA A 623 36.33 4.29 -14.73
N ALA A 624 37.18 5.32 -14.70
CA ALA A 624 37.64 5.98 -13.47
C ALA A 624 36.50 6.71 -12.76
N GLY A 625 35.67 7.45 -13.49
CA GLY A 625 34.47 8.12 -12.96
C GLY A 625 33.47 7.12 -12.38
N GLU A 626 33.18 6.02 -13.09
CA GLU A 626 32.33 4.95 -12.55
C GLU A 626 32.90 4.34 -11.27
N THR A 627 34.20 4.05 -11.25
CA THR A 627 34.88 3.46 -10.09
C THR A 627 34.78 4.38 -8.87
N ALA A 628 35.01 5.68 -9.07
CA ALA A 628 34.91 6.70 -8.03
C ALA A 628 33.48 6.78 -7.46
N VAL A 629 32.46 6.80 -8.34
CA VAL A 629 31.05 6.86 -7.94
C VAL A 629 30.63 5.60 -7.18
N ILE A 630 30.92 4.41 -7.71
CA ILE A 630 30.57 3.15 -7.05
C ILE A 630 31.22 3.06 -5.66
N THR A 631 32.51 3.42 -5.56
CA THR A 631 33.24 3.41 -4.29
C THR A 631 32.61 4.34 -3.26
N GLN A 632 32.32 5.58 -3.65
CA GLN A 632 31.73 6.58 -2.76
C GLN A 632 30.32 6.17 -2.29
N VAL A 633 29.52 5.61 -3.20
CA VAL A 633 28.17 5.15 -2.88
C VAL A 633 28.21 3.94 -1.94
N LEU A 634 29.10 2.97 -2.17
CA LEU A 634 29.29 1.84 -1.26
C LEU A 634 29.64 2.30 0.15
N GLN A 635 30.59 3.24 0.29
CA GLN A 635 30.96 3.80 1.60
C GLN A 635 29.77 4.50 2.28
N SER A 636 28.98 5.26 1.53
CA SER A 636 27.78 5.93 2.06
C SER A 636 26.73 4.93 2.54
N LEU A 637 26.48 3.87 1.77
CA LEU A 637 25.53 2.81 2.11
C LEU A 637 26.00 2.01 3.34
N GLU A 638 27.28 1.69 3.43
CA GLU A 638 27.89 1.04 4.60
C GLU A 638 27.80 1.90 5.86
N ALA A 639 28.11 3.19 5.75
CA ALA A 639 28.02 4.14 6.86
C ALA A 639 26.58 4.32 7.34
N GLN A 640 25.60 4.31 6.44
CA GLN A 640 24.20 4.36 6.83
C GLN A 640 23.74 3.05 7.47
N PHE A 641 24.07 1.90 6.85
CA PHE A 641 23.66 0.61 7.35
C PHE A 641 24.28 0.30 8.72
N SER A 642 25.52 0.70 8.96
CA SER A 642 26.16 0.56 10.27
C SER A 642 25.45 1.37 11.37
N LYS A 643 24.95 2.57 11.04
CA LYS A 643 24.21 3.43 11.98
C LYS A 643 22.78 2.99 12.24
N THR A 644 22.05 2.61 11.19
CA THR A 644 20.59 2.44 11.23
C THR A 644 20.14 1.00 11.09
N ARG A 645 20.99 0.12 10.55
CA ARG A 645 20.64 -1.24 10.12
C ARG A 645 19.45 -1.33 9.17
N PHE A 646 19.07 -0.20 8.55
CA PHE A 646 17.88 -0.05 7.70
C PHE A 646 18.19 0.88 6.52
N LEU A 647 17.86 0.44 5.30
CA LEU A 647 18.13 1.20 4.07
C LEU A 647 16.86 1.71 3.38
N GLY A 648 15.68 1.66 4.01
CA GLY A 648 14.43 2.10 3.37
C GLY A 648 14.45 3.57 2.92
N ASN A 649 15.21 4.44 3.59
CA ASN A 649 15.46 5.82 3.16
C ASN A 649 16.90 5.97 2.67
N LEU A 650 17.12 5.69 1.39
CA LEU A 650 18.46 5.82 0.80
C LEU A 650 18.95 7.29 0.79
N PRO A 651 20.26 7.53 0.93
CA PRO A 651 20.84 8.86 0.84
C PRO A 651 20.94 9.34 -0.62
N ILE A 652 20.74 8.41 -1.55
CA ILE A 652 20.73 8.61 -3.00
C ILE A 652 19.38 8.10 -3.54
N ASN A 653 18.86 8.79 -4.56
CA ASN A 653 17.66 8.33 -5.27
C ASN A 653 17.82 6.87 -5.74
N SER A 654 16.80 6.04 -5.53
CA SER A 654 16.76 4.63 -5.93
C SER A 654 17.01 4.45 -7.43
N ALA A 655 16.60 5.40 -8.26
CA ALA A 655 16.87 5.40 -9.70
C ALA A 655 18.38 5.40 -10.01
N HIS A 656 19.17 6.16 -9.25
CA HIS A 656 20.63 6.15 -9.41
C HIS A 656 21.23 4.83 -8.96
N LEU A 657 20.79 4.28 -7.81
CA LEU A 657 21.34 3.03 -7.29
C LEU A 657 21.08 1.86 -8.24
N GLN A 658 19.86 1.73 -8.75
CA GLN A 658 19.53 0.72 -9.76
C GLN A 658 20.39 0.87 -11.02
N TRP A 659 20.54 2.09 -11.53
CA TRP A 659 21.37 2.38 -12.70
C TRP A 659 22.83 1.94 -12.49
N MET A 660 23.42 2.33 -11.36
CA MET A 660 24.80 1.97 -11.02
C MET A 660 24.97 0.47 -10.82
N VAL A 661 23.98 -0.20 -10.25
CA VAL A 661 23.98 -1.66 -10.07
C VAL A 661 23.98 -2.39 -11.42
N GLN A 662 23.15 -1.95 -12.37
CA GLN A 662 23.12 -2.52 -13.73
C GLN A 662 24.45 -2.31 -14.46
N ARG A 663 25.00 -1.08 -14.42
CA ARG A 663 26.31 -0.78 -15.00
C ARG A 663 27.43 -1.56 -14.31
N GLY A 664 27.39 -1.65 -12.98
CA GLY A 664 28.34 -2.41 -12.16
C GLY A 664 28.40 -3.88 -12.55
N LEU A 665 27.25 -4.55 -12.70
CA LEU A 665 27.21 -5.94 -13.15
C LEU A 665 27.75 -6.11 -14.58
N ALA A 666 27.49 -5.14 -15.47
CA ALA A 666 28.00 -5.18 -16.84
C ALA A 666 29.54 -5.04 -16.94
N ARG A 667 30.19 -4.45 -15.94
CA ARG A 667 31.66 -4.37 -15.87
C ARG A 667 32.32 -5.73 -15.69
N GLY A 668 31.64 -6.67 -15.05
CA GLY A 668 32.18 -8.01 -14.78
C GLY A 668 33.44 -8.00 -13.91
N ASP A 669 33.56 -7.04 -12.98
CA ASP A 669 34.65 -6.95 -12.01
C ASP A 669 34.14 -7.12 -10.56
N ASP A 670 35.05 -7.29 -9.59
CA ASP A 670 34.66 -7.51 -8.20
C ASP A 670 33.87 -6.33 -7.62
N LEU A 671 34.33 -5.10 -7.89
CA LEU A 671 33.70 -3.87 -7.39
C LEU A 671 32.24 -3.74 -7.83
N GLY A 672 31.96 -4.00 -9.11
CA GLY A 672 30.61 -3.94 -9.66
C GLY A 672 29.65 -4.97 -9.05
N THR A 673 30.16 -6.09 -8.54
CA THR A 673 29.35 -7.13 -7.87
C THR A 673 29.02 -6.83 -6.40
N GLN A 674 29.51 -5.71 -5.83
CA GLN A 674 29.25 -5.36 -4.42
C GLN A 674 27.95 -4.58 -4.20
N LEU A 675 27.60 -3.65 -5.11
CA LEU A 675 26.36 -2.88 -5.05
C LEU A 675 25.08 -3.73 -4.97
N PRO A 676 24.97 -4.87 -5.67
CA PRO A 676 23.82 -5.76 -5.58
C PRO A 676 23.39 -6.17 -4.17
N LEU A 677 24.35 -6.37 -3.26
CA LEU A 677 24.04 -6.73 -1.87
C LEU A 677 23.20 -5.63 -1.20
N TRP A 678 23.61 -4.38 -1.40
CA TRP A 678 22.96 -3.22 -0.80
C TRP A 678 21.61 -2.94 -1.44
N TRP A 679 21.50 -3.08 -2.75
CA TRP A 679 20.24 -2.96 -3.46
C TRP A 679 19.24 -4.04 -3.01
N GLY A 680 19.67 -5.30 -2.90
CA GLY A 680 18.82 -6.38 -2.40
C GLY A 680 18.34 -6.16 -0.96
N ARG A 681 19.20 -5.61 -0.08
CA ARG A 681 18.81 -5.21 1.28
C ARG A 681 17.78 -4.09 1.27
N HIS A 682 18.00 -3.05 0.46
CA HIS A 682 17.04 -1.95 0.32
C HIS A 682 15.68 -2.46 -0.18
N LEU A 683 15.67 -3.27 -1.26
CA LEU A 683 14.45 -3.85 -1.81
C LEU A 683 13.70 -4.71 -0.77
N ARG A 684 14.41 -5.50 0.03
CA ARG A 684 13.81 -6.24 1.14
C ARG A 684 13.18 -5.30 2.17
N ASP A 685 13.90 -4.24 2.55
CA ASP A 685 13.45 -3.27 3.56
C ASP A 685 12.20 -2.49 3.10
N ILE A 686 12.06 -2.22 1.80
CA ILE A 686 10.84 -1.59 1.21
C ILE A 686 9.77 -2.62 0.77
N GLY A 687 9.94 -3.91 1.09
CA GLY A 687 8.96 -4.96 0.82
C GLY A 687 8.95 -5.54 -0.59
N ALA A 688 9.83 -5.10 -1.50
CA ALA A 688 9.96 -5.60 -2.87
C ALA A 688 10.72 -6.94 -2.94
N ARG A 689 10.20 -7.96 -2.22
CA ARG A 689 10.89 -9.23 -1.95
C ARG A 689 11.20 -10.06 -3.20
N GLU A 690 10.25 -10.22 -4.13
CA GLU A 690 10.45 -11.04 -5.34
C GLU A 690 11.50 -10.43 -6.27
N VAL A 691 11.44 -9.11 -6.48
CA VAL A 691 12.46 -8.37 -7.25
C VAL A 691 13.83 -8.52 -6.61
N ALA A 692 13.91 -8.42 -5.27
CA ALA A 692 15.15 -8.63 -4.54
C ALA A 692 15.71 -10.05 -4.75
N ILE A 693 14.86 -11.08 -4.77
CA ILE A 693 15.25 -12.48 -4.98
C ILE A 693 15.87 -12.67 -6.36
N GLU A 694 15.15 -12.31 -7.43
CA GLU A 694 15.64 -12.46 -8.82
C GLU A 694 16.97 -11.71 -9.01
N PHE A 695 17.03 -10.51 -8.44
CA PHE A 695 18.19 -9.67 -8.53
C PHE A 695 19.40 -10.25 -7.79
N LEU A 696 19.23 -10.70 -6.54
CA LEU A 696 20.31 -11.31 -5.75
C LEU A 696 20.77 -12.65 -6.34
N GLN A 697 19.89 -13.42 -6.98
CA GLN A 697 20.28 -14.64 -7.73
C GLN A 697 21.20 -14.30 -8.91
N THR A 698 20.91 -13.22 -9.62
CA THR A 698 21.78 -12.70 -10.70
C THR A 698 23.14 -12.29 -10.14
N ALA A 699 23.17 -11.60 -8.99
CA ALA A 699 24.40 -11.19 -8.32
C ALA A 699 25.26 -12.38 -7.85
N VAL A 700 24.63 -13.41 -7.26
CA VAL A 700 25.30 -14.66 -6.89
C VAL A 700 25.91 -15.33 -8.12
N SER A 701 25.17 -15.39 -9.22
CA SER A 701 25.64 -15.98 -10.47
C SER A 701 26.83 -15.22 -11.06
N ALA A 702 26.76 -13.89 -11.07
CA ALA A 702 27.87 -13.03 -11.50
C ALA A 702 29.12 -13.24 -10.65
N ARG A 703 28.98 -13.29 -9.32
CA ARG A 703 30.10 -13.50 -8.40
C ARG A 703 30.77 -14.87 -8.58
N ARG A 704 29.97 -15.92 -8.81
CA ARG A 704 30.48 -17.26 -9.16
C ARG A 704 31.19 -17.28 -10.51
N ALA A 705 30.71 -16.53 -11.49
CA ALA A 705 31.38 -16.41 -12.80
C ALA A 705 32.78 -15.78 -12.68
N LEU A 706 33.00 -14.92 -11.68
CA LEU A 706 34.33 -14.38 -11.32
C LEU A 706 35.20 -15.36 -10.52
N GLN A 707 34.79 -16.63 -10.39
CA GLN A 707 35.45 -17.66 -9.58
C GLN A 707 35.57 -17.31 -8.09
N ARG A 708 34.75 -16.38 -7.60
CA ARG A 708 34.65 -15.99 -6.19
C ARG A 708 33.62 -16.85 -5.47
N ASN A 709 33.91 -18.15 -5.37
CA ASN A 709 32.96 -19.15 -4.83
C ASN A 709 32.98 -19.28 -3.30
N ASP A 710 34.00 -18.75 -2.63
CA ASP A 710 34.24 -18.95 -1.20
C ASP A 710 34.60 -17.64 -0.47
N ASP A 711 34.16 -16.49 -0.98
CA ASP A 711 34.43 -15.20 -0.35
C ASP A 711 33.29 -14.69 0.55
N LEU A 712 33.63 -13.76 1.45
CA LEU A 712 32.69 -13.27 2.45
C LEU A 712 31.48 -12.56 1.84
N MET A 713 31.64 -11.92 0.68
CA MET A 713 30.51 -11.26 0.07
C MET A 713 29.55 -12.22 -0.63
N LEU A 714 30.02 -13.33 -1.19
CA LEU A 714 29.10 -14.39 -1.61
C LEU A 714 28.31 -14.93 -0.41
N ALA A 715 28.95 -15.10 0.75
CA ALA A 715 28.24 -15.48 1.97
C ALA A 715 27.18 -14.43 2.37
N ASP A 716 27.48 -13.13 2.25
CA ASP A 716 26.49 -12.10 2.58
C ASP A 716 25.33 -12.02 1.58
N LEU A 717 25.59 -12.20 0.28
CA LEU A 717 24.55 -12.32 -0.75
C LEU A 717 23.64 -13.52 -0.47
N LEU A 718 24.22 -14.69 -0.20
CA LEU A 718 23.48 -15.92 0.12
C LEU A 718 22.69 -15.77 1.44
N ALA A 719 23.22 -15.05 2.42
CA ALA A 719 22.51 -14.81 3.68
C ALA A 719 21.26 -13.94 3.47
N VAL A 720 21.36 -12.86 2.70
CA VAL A 720 20.20 -12.00 2.38
C VAL A 720 19.19 -12.75 1.51
N LEU A 721 19.67 -13.44 0.48
CA LEU A 721 18.82 -14.25 -0.40
C LEU A 721 18.11 -15.38 0.36
N GLY A 722 18.84 -16.11 1.21
CA GLY A 722 18.26 -17.15 2.06
C GLY A 722 17.23 -16.61 3.05
N THR A 723 17.42 -15.38 3.56
CA THR A 723 16.42 -14.70 4.41
C THR A 723 15.15 -14.39 3.62
N LEU A 724 15.29 -13.81 2.42
CA LEU A 724 14.18 -13.51 1.55
C LEU A 724 13.40 -14.78 1.14
N MET A 725 14.10 -15.83 0.72
CA MET A 725 13.48 -17.12 0.36
C MET A 725 12.71 -17.71 1.54
N TRP A 726 13.23 -17.58 2.76
CA TRP A 726 12.53 -18.03 3.95
C TRP A 726 11.26 -17.21 4.21
N GLU A 727 11.35 -15.89 4.13
CA GLU A 727 10.21 -14.98 4.31
C GLU A 727 9.10 -15.20 3.27
N THR A 728 9.44 -15.61 2.05
CA THR A 728 8.50 -15.93 0.97
C THR A 728 8.06 -17.39 0.95
N SER A 729 8.26 -18.13 2.05
CA SER A 729 7.86 -19.54 2.20
C SER A 729 8.53 -20.54 1.25
N ARG A 730 9.68 -20.18 0.66
CA ARG A 730 10.54 -21.04 -0.17
C ARG A 730 11.64 -21.70 0.67
N GLN A 731 11.25 -22.35 1.76
CA GLN A 731 12.18 -22.86 2.78
C GLN A 731 13.18 -23.90 2.25
N ALA A 732 12.75 -24.75 1.31
CA ALA A 732 13.61 -25.76 0.70
C ALA A 732 14.80 -25.14 -0.09
N GLU A 733 14.62 -23.96 -0.66
CA GLU A 733 15.67 -23.23 -1.38
C GLU A 733 16.57 -22.44 -0.43
N ALA A 734 16.03 -21.95 0.69
CA ALA A 734 16.77 -21.19 1.69
C ALA A 734 17.80 -22.06 2.43
N TRP A 735 17.46 -23.31 2.74
CA TRP A 735 18.28 -24.21 3.55
C TRP A 735 19.73 -24.38 3.05
N PRO A 736 19.98 -24.79 1.78
CA PRO A 736 21.35 -24.95 1.27
C PRO A 736 22.13 -23.64 1.26
N MET A 737 21.46 -22.49 1.19
CA MET A 737 22.13 -21.19 1.24
C MET A 737 22.73 -20.94 2.62
N TYR A 738 22.00 -21.21 3.70
CA TYR A 738 22.52 -21.00 5.06
C TYR A 738 23.65 -21.95 5.43
N GLU A 739 23.59 -23.20 4.95
CA GLU A 739 24.70 -24.15 5.09
C GLU A 739 25.95 -23.66 4.33
N ALA A 740 25.77 -23.17 3.10
CA ALA A 740 26.85 -22.57 2.32
C ALA A 740 27.44 -21.33 3.02
N VAL A 741 26.60 -20.45 3.60
CA VAL A 741 27.06 -19.28 4.37
C VAL A 741 27.95 -19.68 5.54
N LEU A 742 27.56 -20.70 6.32
CA LEU A 742 28.38 -21.19 7.42
C LEU A 742 29.71 -21.78 6.91
N ALA A 743 29.66 -22.61 5.87
CA ALA A 743 30.85 -23.22 5.29
C ALA A 743 31.85 -22.18 4.77
N ILE A 744 31.38 -21.20 4.01
CA ILE A 744 32.19 -20.11 3.46
C ILE A 744 32.81 -19.29 4.59
N ARG A 745 32.04 -18.89 5.60
CA ARG A 745 32.56 -18.09 6.72
C ARG A 745 33.58 -18.87 7.56
N LYS A 746 33.34 -20.17 7.81
CA LYS A 746 34.34 -21.03 8.46
C LYS A 746 35.64 -21.09 7.67
N ALA A 747 35.58 -21.25 6.35
CA ALA A 747 36.75 -21.32 5.49
C ALA A 747 37.50 -19.98 5.41
N ALA A 748 36.76 -18.87 5.27
CA ALA A 748 37.34 -17.54 5.02
C ALA A 748 37.93 -16.88 6.28
N VAL A 749 37.27 -17.01 7.44
CA VAL A 749 37.67 -16.30 8.68
C VAL A 749 37.90 -17.22 9.88
N GLY A 750 37.67 -18.53 9.73
CA GLY A 750 37.90 -19.53 10.78
C GLY A 750 36.70 -19.78 11.69
N GLU A 751 36.79 -20.84 12.50
CA GLU A 751 35.67 -21.32 13.31
C GLU A 751 35.32 -20.42 14.51
N LYS A 752 36.28 -19.67 15.04
CA LYS A 752 36.11 -18.84 16.25
C LYS A 752 35.87 -17.35 15.93
N HIS A 753 35.46 -17.03 14.71
CA HIS A 753 35.23 -15.65 14.28
C HIS A 753 33.77 -15.21 14.47
N SER A 754 33.54 -13.91 14.72
CA SER A 754 32.20 -13.35 14.93
C SER A 754 31.23 -13.63 13.77
N LEU A 755 31.70 -13.57 12.53
CA LEU A 755 30.88 -13.90 11.34
C LEU A 755 30.42 -15.37 11.33
N THR A 756 31.27 -16.30 11.79
CA THR A 756 30.92 -17.72 11.92
C THR A 756 29.86 -17.91 13.00
N ALA A 757 30.00 -17.23 14.14
CA ALA A 757 28.98 -17.22 15.18
C ALA A 757 27.63 -16.66 14.70
N GLN A 758 27.64 -15.61 13.87
CA GLN A 758 26.41 -15.06 13.28
C GLN A 758 25.72 -16.08 12.36
N ALA A 759 26.49 -16.83 11.56
CA ALA A 759 25.93 -17.88 10.70
C ALA A 759 25.31 -19.02 11.53
N LEU A 760 25.96 -19.43 12.62
CA LEU A 760 25.42 -20.42 13.57
C LEU A 760 24.13 -19.91 14.23
N GLN A 761 24.09 -18.64 14.65
CA GLN A 761 22.89 -18.03 15.23
C GLN A 761 21.71 -18.04 14.23
N ASN A 762 21.96 -17.70 12.96
CA ASN A 762 20.93 -17.75 11.92
C ASN A 762 20.41 -19.18 11.71
N LEU A 763 21.30 -20.17 11.61
CA LEU A 763 20.91 -21.58 11.55
C LEU A 763 20.10 -22.01 12.78
N ALA A 764 20.46 -21.54 13.97
CA ALA A 764 19.70 -21.80 15.19
C ALA A 764 18.25 -21.26 15.08
N ILE A 765 18.06 -20.04 14.59
CA ILE A 765 16.73 -19.45 14.37
C ILE A 765 15.91 -20.31 13.41
N LEU A 766 16.51 -20.75 12.30
CA LEU A 766 15.84 -21.54 11.28
C LEU A 766 15.45 -22.93 11.79
N HIS A 767 16.35 -23.62 12.49
CA HIS A 767 16.04 -24.91 13.12
C HIS A 767 14.93 -24.78 14.16
N ARG A 768 14.87 -23.67 14.90
CA ARG A 768 13.77 -23.41 15.85
C ARG A 768 12.44 -23.28 15.12
N GLN A 769 12.41 -22.54 14.01
CA GLN A 769 11.19 -22.35 13.22
C GLN A 769 10.77 -23.65 12.50
N ALA A 770 11.72 -24.49 12.11
CA ALA A 770 11.47 -25.82 11.55
C ALA A 770 11.13 -26.90 12.62
N GLY A 771 11.03 -26.54 13.90
CA GLY A 771 10.70 -27.47 14.99
C GLY A 771 11.84 -28.36 15.48
N SER A 772 13.05 -28.25 14.89
CA SER A 772 14.25 -28.96 15.32
C SER A 772 14.92 -28.29 16.53
N LEU A 773 14.22 -28.28 17.67
CA LEU A 773 14.60 -27.48 18.84
C LEU A 773 15.95 -27.89 19.46
N ALA A 774 16.29 -29.18 19.48
CA ALA A 774 17.57 -29.66 20.03
C ALA A 774 18.77 -29.16 19.20
N THR A 775 18.71 -29.30 17.89
CA THR A 775 19.75 -28.79 16.97
C THR A 775 19.89 -27.28 17.07
N SER A 776 18.76 -26.56 17.19
CA SER A 776 18.75 -25.11 17.44
C SER A 776 19.51 -24.75 18.72
N LYS A 777 19.31 -25.50 19.81
CA LYS A 777 19.99 -25.27 21.10
C LYS A 777 21.50 -25.37 20.92
N THR A 778 21.97 -26.43 20.26
CA THR A 778 23.40 -26.65 19.99
C THR A 778 24.02 -25.49 19.20
N TYR A 779 23.33 -24.96 18.19
CA TYR A 779 23.85 -23.83 17.41
C TYR A 779 23.90 -22.52 18.21
N TYR A 780 22.90 -22.23 19.06
CA TYR A 780 22.96 -21.07 19.95
C TYR A 780 24.10 -21.19 20.97
N GLU A 781 24.30 -22.38 21.55
CA GLU A 781 25.40 -22.63 22.51
C GLU A 781 26.77 -22.43 21.86
N GLN A 782 26.96 -22.92 20.62
CA GLN A 782 28.19 -22.69 19.86
C GLN A 782 28.41 -21.21 19.55
N ALA A 783 27.38 -20.51 19.07
CA ALA A 783 27.48 -19.08 18.77
C ALA A 783 27.79 -18.25 20.03
N LEU A 784 27.10 -18.54 21.14
CA LEU A 784 27.31 -17.88 22.43
C LEU A 784 28.74 -18.09 22.94
N ALA A 785 29.25 -19.32 22.90
CA ALA A 785 30.61 -19.64 23.33
C ALA A 785 31.66 -18.88 22.50
N ILE A 786 31.44 -18.71 21.19
CA ILE A 786 32.35 -17.91 20.35
C ILE A 786 32.30 -16.44 20.78
N TYR A 787 31.11 -15.83 20.91
CA TYR A 787 31.00 -14.41 21.30
C TYR A 787 31.59 -14.11 22.69
N GLU A 788 31.44 -15.04 23.65
CA GLU A 788 32.03 -14.94 24.99
C GLU A 788 33.57 -15.06 24.98
N GLN A 789 34.14 -15.78 24.01
CA GLN A 789 35.58 -15.98 23.87
C GLN A 789 36.29 -14.89 23.04
N LEU A 790 35.55 -13.99 22.36
CA LEU A 790 36.14 -12.85 21.67
C LEU A 790 36.88 -11.95 22.66
N SER A 791 37.91 -11.24 22.20
CA SER A 791 38.71 -10.33 23.03
C SER A 791 38.70 -8.91 22.43
N PRO A 792 37.89 -7.98 22.98
CA PRO A 792 36.93 -8.16 24.08
C PRO A 792 35.68 -8.98 23.68
N PRO A 793 34.93 -9.54 24.64
CA PRO A 793 33.67 -10.23 24.34
C PRO A 793 32.66 -9.29 23.66
N ASP A 794 31.88 -9.82 22.71
CA ASP A 794 30.84 -9.03 22.02
C ASP A 794 29.55 -9.04 22.84
N GLU A 795 29.48 -8.16 23.84
CA GLU A 795 28.36 -8.11 24.79
C GLU A 795 27.00 -7.88 24.09
N GLN A 796 26.96 -7.13 22.99
CA GLN A 796 25.73 -6.89 22.23
C GLN A 796 25.21 -8.17 21.57
N LEU A 797 26.08 -8.94 20.92
CA LEU A 797 25.70 -10.21 20.29
C LEU A 797 25.45 -11.31 21.34
N ILE A 798 26.14 -11.30 22.47
CA ILE A 798 25.84 -12.18 23.63
C ILE A 798 24.40 -11.93 24.10
N ALA A 799 24.02 -10.66 24.33
CA ALA A 799 22.68 -10.33 24.81
C ALA A 799 21.58 -10.75 23.82
N LEU A 800 21.79 -10.57 22.52
CA LEU A 800 20.87 -11.02 21.47
C LEU A 800 20.76 -12.55 21.42
N THR A 801 21.89 -13.25 21.49
CA THR A 801 21.95 -14.72 21.47
C THR A 801 21.22 -15.31 22.67
N LEU A 802 21.46 -14.79 23.88
CA LEU A 802 20.78 -15.22 25.10
C LEU A 802 19.27 -14.98 25.04
N PHE A 803 18.83 -13.84 24.49
CA PHE A 803 17.42 -13.55 24.30
C PHE A 803 16.76 -14.57 23.37
N ASN A 804 17.38 -14.85 22.22
CA ASN A 804 16.84 -15.80 21.24
C ASN A 804 16.88 -17.25 21.77
N MET A 805 17.92 -17.61 22.51
CA MET A 805 18.01 -18.88 23.21
C MET A 805 16.94 -18.99 24.30
N ALA A 806 16.61 -17.91 25.01
CA ALA A 806 15.51 -17.91 25.98
C ALA A 806 14.14 -18.19 25.32
N VAL A 807 13.88 -17.63 24.13
CA VAL A 807 12.70 -17.97 23.32
C VAL A 807 12.69 -19.46 22.96
N LEU A 808 13.83 -20.00 22.52
CA LEU A 808 13.96 -21.44 22.23
C LEU A 808 13.66 -22.31 23.45
N LEU A 809 14.26 -21.98 24.60
CA LEU A 809 14.09 -22.72 25.84
C LEU A 809 12.63 -22.71 26.29
N LYS A 810 11.91 -21.60 26.07
CA LYS A 810 10.45 -21.54 26.28
C LYS A 810 9.70 -22.51 25.37
N ASN A 811 10.06 -22.58 24.08
CA ASN A 811 9.46 -23.54 23.14
C ASN A 811 9.75 -25.00 23.52
N MET A 812 10.84 -25.25 24.26
CA MET A 812 11.19 -26.56 24.82
C MET A 812 10.55 -26.83 26.19
N ASN A 813 9.68 -25.94 26.70
CA ASN A 813 9.11 -25.98 28.06
C ASN A 813 10.15 -25.90 29.20
N LEU A 814 11.36 -25.40 28.92
CA LEU A 814 12.45 -25.20 29.89
C LEU A 814 12.39 -23.78 30.48
N PHE A 815 11.32 -23.49 31.23
CA PHE A 815 11.00 -22.14 31.70
C PHE A 815 12.04 -21.52 32.63
N LEU A 816 12.66 -22.32 33.52
CA LEU A 816 13.69 -21.83 34.44
C LEU A 816 14.98 -21.41 33.70
N GLU A 817 15.44 -22.22 32.75
CA GLU A 817 16.58 -21.88 31.89
C GLU A 817 16.27 -20.66 31.02
N SER A 818 15.05 -20.58 30.47
CA SER A 818 14.57 -19.44 29.69
C SER A 818 14.62 -18.13 30.49
N GLU A 819 14.12 -18.14 31.73
CA GLU A 819 14.13 -16.97 32.60
C GLU A 819 15.55 -16.52 32.95
N ALA A 820 16.44 -17.46 33.28
CA ALA A 820 17.84 -17.15 33.55
C ALA A 820 18.52 -16.48 32.33
N ALA A 821 18.26 -17.00 31.13
CA ALA A 821 18.79 -16.45 29.89
C ALA A 821 18.21 -15.05 29.58
N TYR A 822 16.91 -14.83 29.77
CA TYR A 822 16.31 -13.49 29.63
C TYR A 822 16.84 -12.49 30.65
N LYS A 823 17.00 -12.88 31.93
CA LYS A 823 17.57 -12.02 32.98
C LYS A 823 19.00 -11.61 32.63
N ARG A 824 19.84 -12.56 32.22
CA ARG A 824 21.21 -12.28 31.80
C ARG A 824 21.25 -11.34 30.57
N SER A 825 20.39 -11.58 29.58
CA SER A 825 20.25 -10.69 28.41
C SER A 825 19.81 -9.28 28.81
N LEU A 826 18.83 -9.16 29.71
CA LEU A 826 18.34 -7.88 30.21
C LEU A 826 19.45 -7.10 30.92
N THR A 827 20.19 -7.72 31.84
CA THR A 827 21.30 -7.06 32.55
C THR A 827 22.35 -6.51 31.58
N ILE A 828 22.73 -7.27 30.56
CA ILE A 828 23.69 -6.79 29.55
C ILE A 828 23.10 -5.61 28.76
N ARG A 829 21.83 -5.69 28.33
CA ARG A 829 21.17 -4.59 27.60
C ARG A 829 21.05 -3.32 28.43
N GLU A 830 20.75 -3.44 29.74
CA GLU A 830 20.68 -2.30 30.66
C GLU A 830 22.03 -1.61 30.87
N ASN A 831 23.12 -2.37 30.81
CA ASN A 831 24.47 -1.81 30.91
C ASN A 831 24.95 -1.14 29.61
N LEU A 832 24.53 -1.66 28.45
CA LEU A 832 25.01 -1.22 27.13
C LEU A 832 24.16 -0.14 26.46
N LEU A 833 22.85 -0.15 26.68
CA LEU A 833 21.89 0.62 25.89
C LEU A 833 21.23 1.71 26.74
N PRO A 834 20.74 2.80 26.12
CA PRO A 834 19.92 3.78 26.82
C PRO A 834 18.70 3.13 27.49
N ALA A 835 18.29 3.63 28.66
CA ALA A 835 17.18 3.06 29.44
C ALA A 835 15.85 3.00 28.66
N THR A 836 15.67 3.86 27.65
CA THR A 836 14.50 3.92 26.76
C THR A 836 14.59 2.97 25.57
N ASN A 837 15.62 2.12 25.46
CA ASN A 837 15.79 1.26 24.30
C ASN A 837 14.69 0.19 24.18
N PRO A 838 14.00 0.05 23.03
CA PRO A 838 12.92 -0.93 22.85
C PRO A 838 13.30 -2.39 23.12
N SER A 839 14.58 -2.76 22.96
CA SER A 839 15.04 -4.13 23.24
C SER A 839 15.02 -4.50 24.72
N ILE A 840 15.12 -3.52 25.62
CA ILE A 840 14.95 -3.69 27.07
C ILE A 840 13.48 -4.03 27.36
N ALA A 841 12.54 -3.25 26.79
CA ALA A 841 11.11 -3.52 26.92
C ALA A 841 10.73 -4.92 26.38
N MET A 842 11.37 -5.37 25.31
CA MET A 842 11.13 -6.72 24.76
C MET A 842 11.58 -7.83 25.72
N SER A 843 12.74 -7.68 26.38
CA SER A 843 13.18 -8.62 27.43
C SER A 843 12.25 -8.61 28.63
N LEU A 844 11.88 -7.43 29.12
CA LEU A 844 10.94 -7.27 30.24
C LEU A 844 9.59 -7.90 29.95
N ASN A 845 9.03 -7.65 28.76
CA ASN A 845 7.74 -8.23 28.38
C ASN A 845 7.76 -9.76 28.38
N ASN A 846 8.82 -10.39 27.85
CA ASN A 846 8.93 -11.85 27.87
C ASN A 846 9.15 -12.41 29.28
N LEU A 847 9.92 -11.71 30.13
CA LEU A 847 10.02 -12.06 31.55
C LEU A 847 8.67 -11.96 32.26
N GLY A 848 7.87 -10.93 31.95
CA GLY A 848 6.52 -10.76 32.49
C GLY A 848 5.55 -11.86 32.05
N VAL A 849 5.62 -12.28 30.78
CA VAL A 849 4.83 -13.43 30.29
C VAL A 849 5.24 -14.71 31.02
N SER A 850 6.55 -14.98 31.15
CA SER A 850 7.04 -16.15 31.89
C SER A 850 6.62 -16.13 33.36
N ALA A 851 6.70 -14.97 34.03
CA ALA A 851 6.26 -14.81 35.41
C ALA A 851 4.74 -15.02 35.54
N THR A 852 3.94 -14.53 34.58
CA THR A 852 2.49 -14.77 34.53
C THR A 852 2.17 -16.25 34.38
N GLN A 853 2.84 -16.97 33.48
CA GLN A 853 2.65 -18.42 33.30
C GLN A 853 3.00 -19.23 34.56
N ARG A 854 3.99 -18.76 35.33
CA ARG A 854 4.37 -19.38 36.61
C ARG A 854 3.44 -19.00 37.76
N GLY A 855 2.50 -18.07 37.59
CA GLY A 855 1.61 -17.59 38.67
C GLY A 855 2.22 -16.51 39.56
N ASP A 856 3.39 -15.98 39.21
CA ASP A 856 4.07 -14.88 39.92
C ASP A 856 3.60 -13.52 39.35
N TYR A 857 2.32 -13.21 39.58
CA TYR A 857 1.67 -12.07 38.93
C TYR A 857 2.19 -10.71 39.39
N HIS A 858 2.71 -10.60 40.62
CA HIS A 858 3.31 -9.34 41.09
C HIS A 858 4.63 -9.02 40.39
N THR A 859 5.50 -10.02 40.20
CA THR A 859 6.72 -9.84 39.42
C THR A 859 6.40 -9.56 37.95
N ALA A 860 5.39 -10.24 37.39
CA ALA A 860 4.92 -10.00 36.04
C ALA A 860 4.41 -8.57 35.85
N LEU A 861 3.63 -8.06 36.81
CA LEU A 861 3.09 -6.70 36.80
C LEU A 861 4.23 -5.67 36.70
N ALA A 862 5.23 -5.79 37.59
CA ALA A 862 6.39 -4.88 37.59
C ALA A 862 7.16 -4.89 36.26
N TYR A 863 7.34 -6.06 35.64
CA TYR A 863 7.98 -6.16 34.34
C TYR A 863 7.14 -5.55 33.21
N HIS A 864 5.83 -5.80 33.19
CA HIS A 864 4.93 -5.26 32.16
C HIS A 864 4.77 -3.74 32.27
N GLU A 865 4.66 -3.19 33.47
CA GLU A 865 4.58 -1.73 33.70
C GLU A 865 5.85 -1.03 33.21
N ARG A 866 7.02 -1.53 33.60
CA ARG A 866 8.29 -0.97 33.15
C ARG A 866 8.47 -1.11 31.62
N GLY A 867 8.08 -2.25 31.05
CA GLY A 867 8.12 -2.46 29.61
C GLY A 867 7.15 -1.56 28.82
N LEU A 868 5.98 -1.28 29.40
CA LEU A 868 5.01 -0.34 28.84
C LEU A 868 5.57 1.09 28.83
N GLN A 869 6.11 1.56 29.96
CA GLN A 869 6.68 2.89 30.07
C GLN A 869 7.76 3.13 29.00
N ILE A 870 8.71 2.19 28.86
CA ILE A 870 9.77 2.29 27.86
C ILE A 870 9.20 2.38 26.44
N ARG A 871 8.16 1.60 26.11
CA ARG A 871 7.54 1.64 24.76
C ARG A 871 6.74 2.92 24.51
N GLN A 872 6.06 3.46 25.52
CA GLN A 872 5.41 4.76 25.40
C GLN A 872 6.43 5.87 25.13
N GLU A 873 7.54 5.88 25.87
CA GLU A 873 8.61 6.88 25.70
C GLU A 873 9.35 6.75 24.37
N SER A 874 9.57 5.52 23.87
CA SER A 874 10.40 5.27 22.68
C SER A 874 9.65 5.14 21.36
N LEU A 875 8.42 4.61 21.38
CA LEU A 875 7.63 4.31 20.18
C LEU A 875 6.33 5.11 20.10
N GLY A 876 5.91 5.75 21.20
CA GLY A 876 4.65 6.46 21.30
C GLY A 876 3.47 5.58 21.74
N GLU A 877 2.39 6.24 22.17
CA GLU A 877 1.23 5.57 22.76
C GLU A 877 0.46 4.70 21.77
N GLN A 878 0.37 5.15 20.52
CA GLN A 878 -0.38 4.47 19.48
C GLN A 878 0.39 3.29 18.87
N HIS A 879 1.65 3.04 19.22
CA HIS A 879 2.41 2.00 18.52
C HIS A 879 1.89 0.58 18.82
N HIS A 880 1.87 -0.32 17.82
CA HIS A 880 1.40 -1.70 17.97
C HIS A 880 2.08 -2.47 19.13
N PHE A 881 3.38 -2.29 19.35
CA PHE A 881 4.07 -2.88 20.51
C PHE A 881 3.65 -2.27 21.86
N THR A 882 3.20 -1.02 21.89
CA THR A 882 2.59 -0.41 23.08
C THR A 882 1.25 -1.09 23.37
N ALA A 883 0.43 -1.36 22.35
CA ALA A 883 -0.81 -2.14 22.49
C ALA A 883 -0.55 -3.56 23.03
N LEU A 884 0.53 -4.23 22.61
CA LEU A 884 0.91 -5.53 23.18
C LEU A 884 1.26 -5.44 24.67
N SER A 885 1.94 -4.37 25.10
CA SER A 885 2.23 -4.16 26.52
C SER A 885 0.95 -3.96 27.33
N TRP A 886 0.02 -3.17 26.82
CA TRP A 886 -1.31 -2.99 27.42
C TRP A 886 -2.08 -4.31 27.54
N GLN A 887 -2.04 -5.15 26.51
CA GLN A 887 -2.69 -6.47 26.56
C GLN A 887 -2.14 -7.33 27.70
N ASN A 888 -0.81 -7.45 27.76
CA ASN A 888 -0.17 -8.32 28.75
C ASN A 888 -0.37 -7.76 30.17
N LEU A 889 -0.29 -6.44 30.33
CA LEU A 889 -0.60 -5.77 31.59
C LEU A 889 -2.04 -6.04 32.02
N GLY A 890 -3.01 -5.89 31.12
CA GLY A 890 -4.41 -6.15 31.39
C GLY A 890 -4.68 -7.61 31.77
N HIS A 891 -4.05 -8.55 31.08
CA HIS A 891 -4.14 -9.97 31.43
C HIS A 891 -3.56 -10.26 32.84
N THR A 892 -2.38 -9.74 33.18
CA THR A 892 -1.79 -9.90 34.52
C THR A 892 -2.65 -9.24 35.61
N LYS A 893 -3.17 -8.03 35.36
CA LYS A 893 -4.10 -7.35 36.27
C LYS A 893 -5.39 -8.14 36.49
N SER A 894 -5.92 -8.78 35.43
CA SER A 894 -7.07 -9.66 35.55
C SER A 894 -6.78 -10.84 36.48
N LYS A 895 -5.59 -11.45 36.40
CA LYS A 895 -5.19 -12.56 37.28
C LYS A 895 -4.96 -12.12 38.73
N LEU A 896 -4.63 -10.85 38.96
CA LEU A 896 -4.55 -10.24 40.29
C LEU A 896 -5.92 -9.81 40.87
N GLY A 897 -7.01 -9.92 40.09
CA GLY A 897 -8.33 -9.45 40.50
C GLY A 897 -8.53 -7.93 40.42
N LEU A 898 -7.63 -7.19 39.75
CA LEU A 898 -7.74 -5.75 39.51
C LEU A 898 -8.65 -5.51 38.30
N THR A 899 -9.95 -5.74 38.48
CA THR A 899 -10.90 -5.89 37.37
C THR A 899 -11.03 -4.67 36.46
N ALA A 900 -11.32 -3.49 37.04
CA ALA A 900 -11.52 -2.26 36.26
C ALA A 900 -10.25 -1.83 35.50
N GLU A 901 -9.08 -1.97 36.13
CA GLU A 901 -7.81 -1.64 35.48
C GLU A 901 -7.41 -2.65 34.40
N ALA A 902 -7.80 -3.92 34.56
CA ALA A 902 -7.59 -4.94 33.55
C ALA A 902 -8.44 -4.68 32.31
N GLU A 903 -9.72 -4.33 32.49
CA GLU A 903 -10.63 -3.99 31.40
C GLU A 903 -10.12 -2.77 30.61
N ASP A 904 -9.76 -1.68 31.30
CA ASP A 904 -9.21 -0.47 30.66
C ASP A 904 -7.95 -0.77 29.84
N ALA A 905 -7.00 -1.53 30.40
CA ALA A 905 -5.78 -1.91 29.70
C ALA A 905 -6.06 -2.79 28.46
N LEU A 906 -6.97 -3.77 28.56
CA LEU A 906 -7.33 -4.63 27.43
C LEU A 906 -8.10 -3.87 26.35
N GLN A 907 -9.01 -2.97 26.73
CA GLN A 907 -9.74 -2.11 25.78
C GLN A 907 -8.81 -1.16 25.04
N ARG A 908 -7.84 -0.53 25.71
CA ARG A 908 -6.81 0.30 25.06
C ARG A 908 -6.01 -0.49 24.04
N SER A 909 -5.60 -1.71 24.39
CA SER A 909 -4.91 -2.59 23.46
C SER A 909 -5.71 -2.86 22.18
N LEU A 910 -7.00 -3.18 22.36
CA LEU A 910 -7.92 -3.44 21.25
C LEU A 910 -8.13 -2.18 20.39
N ALA A 911 -8.38 -1.02 21.00
CA ALA A 911 -8.62 0.24 20.30
C ALA A 911 -7.42 0.64 19.41
N ILE A 912 -6.20 0.59 19.96
CA ILE A 912 -4.97 0.89 19.20
C ILE A 912 -4.84 -0.06 18.00
N ARG A 913 -5.12 -1.36 18.18
CA ARG A 913 -5.02 -2.35 17.10
C ARG A 913 -6.11 -2.17 16.04
N GLN A 914 -7.34 -1.82 16.43
CA GLN A 914 -8.43 -1.55 15.50
C GLN A 914 -8.19 -0.29 14.67
N GLU A 915 -7.52 0.72 15.24
CA GLU A 915 -7.15 1.92 14.50
C GLU A 915 -6.09 1.65 13.43
N GLN A 916 -5.18 0.71 13.68
CA GLN A 916 -3.99 0.49 12.86
C GLN A 916 -4.03 -0.73 11.94
N LEU A 917 -4.94 -1.67 12.18
CA LEU A 917 -4.92 -2.97 11.50
C LEU A 917 -6.28 -3.24 10.84
N PRO A 918 -6.31 -3.99 9.72
CA PRO A 918 -7.55 -4.47 9.13
C PRO A 918 -8.40 -5.22 10.15
N ALA A 919 -9.72 -5.12 10.03
CA ALA A 919 -10.68 -5.72 10.98
C ALA A 919 -10.52 -7.24 11.16
N ASP A 920 -10.01 -7.93 10.13
CA ASP A 920 -9.74 -9.37 10.13
C ASP A 920 -8.32 -9.71 10.62
N SER A 921 -7.59 -8.77 11.21
CA SER A 921 -6.24 -8.99 11.72
C SER A 921 -6.23 -9.98 12.88
N TYR A 922 -5.34 -10.98 12.81
CA TYR A 922 -5.10 -11.94 13.89
C TYR A 922 -4.85 -11.26 15.25
N LEU A 923 -4.22 -10.09 15.26
CA LEU A 923 -3.90 -9.35 16.49
C LEU A 923 -5.15 -8.75 17.15
N ILE A 924 -6.17 -8.39 16.36
CA ILE A 924 -7.48 -7.98 16.90
C ILE A 924 -8.17 -9.20 17.51
N GLY A 925 -8.16 -10.35 16.82
CA GLY A 925 -8.65 -11.62 17.36
C GLY A 925 -7.99 -12.00 18.69
N GLN A 926 -6.68 -11.78 18.82
CA GLN A 926 -5.96 -12.01 20.08
C GLN A 926 -6.44 -11.08 21.20
N SER A 927 -6.60 -9.78 20.95
CA SER A 927 -7.11 -8.83 21.95
C SER A 927 -8.52 -9.17 22.43
N LEU A 928 -9.39 -9.57 21.49
CA LEU A 928 -10.77 -10.02 21.80
C LEU A 928 -10.75 -11.29 22.66
N ASN A 929 -9.86 -12.24 22.36
CA ASN A 929 -9.70 -13.44 23.19
C ASN A 929 -9.32 -13.07 24.63
N PHE A 930 -8.36 -12.17 24.84
CA PHE A 930 -7.98 -11.73 26.19
C PHE A 930 -9.11 -11.00 26.94
N LEU A 931 -9.93 -10.20 26.26
CA LEU A 931 -11.15 -9.61 26.84
C LEU A 931 -12.15 -10.70 27.23
N GLY A 932 -12.37 -11.69 26.36
CA GLY A 932 -13.22 -12.84 26.65
C GLY A 932 -12.77 -13.61 27.90
N GLN A 933 -11.46 -13.87 28.02
CA GLN A 933 -10.87 -14.48 29.21
C GLN A 933 -11.08 -13.63 30.46
N HIS A 934 -10.87 -12.31 30.36
CA HIS A 934 -11.08 -11.39 31.47
C HIS A 934 -12.53 -11.44 31.98
N PHE A 935 -13.51 -11.31 31.08
CA PHE A 935 -14.93 -11.37 31.43
C PHE A 935 -15.32 -12.72 32.04
N TYR A 936 -14.74 -13.82 31.54
CA TYR A 936 -14.94 -15.14 32.14
C TYR A 936 -14.45 -15.21 33.61
N HIS A 937 -13.26 -14.66 33.89
CA HIS A 937 -12.66 -14.66 35.23
C HIS A 937 -13.45 -13.83 36.24
N ILE A 938 -14.03 -12.69 35.81
CA ILE A 938 -14.87 -11.86 36.69
C ILE A 938 -16.32 -12.37 36.79
N GLY A 939 -16.68 -13.39 36.00
CA GLY A 939 -17.98 -14.05 36.05
C GLY A 939 -19.06 -13.49 35.11
N ASP A 940 -18.72 -12.54 34.24
CA ASP A 940 -19.63 -12.02 33.20
C ASP A 940 -19.59 -12.94 31.97
N ILE A 941 -20.36 -14.03 32.05
CA ILE A 941 -20.31 -15.10 31.06
C ILE A 941 -20.86 -14.67 29.69
N GLU A 942 -21.84 -13.77 29.66
CA GLU A 942 -22.45 -13.28 28.42
C GLU A 942 -21.44 -12.43 27.63
N LYS A 943 -20.77 -11.47 28.26
CA LYS A 943 -19.69 -10.73 27.59
C LYS A 943 -18.53 -11.62 27.21
N ALA A 944 -18.17 -12.58 28.07
CA ALA A 944 -17.11 -13.53 27.76
C ALA A 944 -17.38 -14.29 26.46
N GLN A 945 -18.59 -14.86 26.32
CA GLN A 945 -19.00 -15.56 25.10
C GLN A 945 -18.95 -14.63 23.88
N GLY A 946 -19.55 -13.44 23.96
CA GLY A 946 -19.56 -12.50 22.83
C GLY A 946 -18.17 -12.09 22.35
N TYR A 947 -17.22 -11.86 23.26
CA TYR A 947 -15.83 -11.56 22.88
C TYR A 947 -15.09 -12.78 22.31
N LEU A 948 -15.28 -13.96 22.88
CA LEU A 948 -14.64 -15.19 22.43
C LEU A 948 -15.15 -15.64 21.04
N GLU A 949 -16.44 -15.48 20.75
CA GLU A 949 -17.03 -15.77 19.44
C GLU A 949 -16.48 -14.82 18.37
N LYS A 950 -16.41 -13.52 18.67
CA LYS A 950 -15.77 -12.53 17.79
C LYS A 950 -14.29 -12.85 17.57
N ALA A 951 -13.58 -13.30 18.61
CA ALA A 951 -12.21 -13.75 18.47
C ALA A 951 -12.08 -14.95 17.53
N LEU A 952 -12.90 -16.00 17.73
CA LEU A 952 -12.86 -17.20 16.89
C LEU A 952 -13.20 -16.93 15.42
N ALA A 953 -14.15 -16.04 15.14
CA ALA A 953 -14.48 -15.65 13.75
C ALA A 953 -13.26 -15.15 12.97
N ILE A 954 -12.26 -14.57 13.66
CA ILE A 954 -10.99 -14.14 13.09
C ILE A 954 -9.94 -15.26 13.17
N LEU A 955 -9.78 -15.87 14.35
CA LEU A 955 -8.70 -16.82 14.63
C LEU A 955 -8.82 -18.12 13.82
N GLU A 956 -10.03 -18.62 13.59
CA GLU A 956 -10.26 -19.82 12.77
C GLU A 956 -9.83 -19.62 11.31
N ILE A 957 -9.96 -18.39 10.79
CA ILE A 957 -9.60 -18.07 9.40
C ILE A 957 -8.10 -17.80 9.30
N LYS A 958 -7.55 -16.98 10.22
CA LYS A 958 -6.18 -16.49 10.11
C LYS A 958 -5.13 -17.45 10.67
N GLN A 959 -5.43 -18.14 11.77
CA GLN A 959 -4.51 -19.05 12.44
C GLN A 959 -5.24 -20.25 13.08
N PRO A 960 -5.86 -21.14 12.28
CA PRO A 960 -6.68 -22.25 12.79
C PRO A 960 -5.90 -23.24 13.66
N ALA A 961 -4.61 -23.44 13.39
CA ALA A 961 -3.75 -24.39 14.08
C ALA A 961 -2.85 -23.76 15.16
N TYR A 962 -3.22 -22.59 15.69
CA TYR A 962 -2.42 -21.89 16.71
C TYR A 962 -3.04 -22.03 18.10
N TYR A 963 -2.21 -22.02 19.15
CA TYR A 963 -2.66 -22.39 20.50
C TYR A 963 -3.70 -21.43 21.08
N GLU A 964 -3.67 -20.13 20.73
CA GLU A 964 -4.69 -19.16 21.15
C GLU A 964 -6.08 -19.50 20.62
N THR A 965 -6.17 -20.16 19.46
CA THR A 965 -7.44 -20.67 18.91
C THR A 965 -7.97 -21.80 19.80
N ALA A 966 -7.09 -22.69 20.27
CA ALA A 966 -7.46 -23.71 21.26
C ALA A 966 -7.89 -23.08 22.60
N ASP A 967 -7.19 -22.04 23.07
CA ASP A 967 -7.56 -21.33 24.30
C ASP A 967 -8.97 -20.72 24.19
N ALA A 968 -9.29 -20.05 23.08
CA ALA A 968 -10.61 -19.48 22.87
C ALA A 968 -11.72 -20.55 22.95
N TYR A 969 -11.50 -21.72 22.35
CA TYR A 969 -12.41 -22.86 22.47
C TYR A 969 -12.53 -23.36 23.92
N ILE A 970 -11.42 -23.48 24.66
CA ILE A 970 -11.43 -23.93 26.07
C ILE A 970 -12.26 -22.96 26.92
N TYR A 971 -12.09 -21.65 26.73
CA TYR A 971 -12.87 -20.66 27.48
C TYR A 971 -14.35 -20.64 27.08
N LEU A 972 -14.70 -20.87 25.81
CA LEU A 972 -16.10 -21.06 25.43
C LEU A 972 -16.70 -22.33 26.02
N ALA A 973 -15.94 -23.43 26.06
CA ALA A 973 -16.38 -24.64 26.74
C ALA A 973 -16.65 -24.37 28.23
N ASN A 974 -15.77 -23.65 28.91
CA ASN A 974 -15.95 -23.26 30.30
C ASN A 974 -17.19 -22.35 30.50
N CYS A 975 -17.47 -21.43 29.57
CA CYS A 975 -18.70 -20.65 29.59
C CYS A 975 -19.94 -21.55 29.45
N CYS A 976 -19.90 -22.53 28.54
CA CYS A 976 -20.97 -23.50 28.34
C CYS A 976 -21.19 -24.37 29.59
N LEU A 977 -20.11 -24.81 30.25
CA LEU A 977 -20.18 -25.56 31.51
C LEU A 977 -20.87 -24.74 32.61
N LYS A 978 -20.50 -23.47 32.78
CA LYS A 978 -21.17 -22.57 33.75
C LYS A 978 -22.65 -22.36 33.45
N ASN A 979 -23.03 -22.38 32.18
CA ASN A 979 -24.43 -22.27 31.74
C ASN A 979 -25.17 -23.63 31.66
N GLY A 980 -24.51 -24.74 32.01
CA GLY A 980 -25.11 -26.09 31.98
C GLY A 980 -25.31 -26.70 30.59
N VAL A 981 -24.67 -26.15 29.55
CA VAL A 981 -24.79 -26.60 28.15
C VAL A 981 -23.67 -27.60 27.83
N LEU A 982 -23.78 -28.83 28.36
CA LEU A 982 -22.71 -29.83 28.34
C LEU A 982 -22.31 -30.30 26.93
N VAL A 983 -23.28 -30.47 26.02
CA VAL A 983 -23.01 -30.93 24.65
C VAL A 983 -22.11 -29.95 23.91
N LEU A 984 -22.42 -28.65 23.98
CA LEU A 984 -21.62 -27.63 23.33
C LEU A 984 -20.24 -27.46 24.00
N ALA A 985 -20.16 -27.65 25.32
CA ALA A 985 -18.88 -27.68 26.02
C ALA A 985 -17.98 -28.83 25.52
N SER A 986 -18.55 -30.02 25.32
CA SER A 986 -17.84 -31.18 24.76
C SER A 986 -17.32 -30.90 23.35
N ASP A 987 -18.18 -30.35 22.47
CA ASP A 987 -17.80 -29.99 21.09
C ASP A 987 -16.63 -28.99 21.06
N TYR A 988 -16.65 -27.97 21.90
CA TYR A 988 -15.56 -27.00 21.97
C TYR A 988 -14.26 -27.61 22.53
N LEU A 989 -14.33 -28.49 23.53
CA LEU A 989 -13.14 -29.18 24.05
C LEU A 989 -12.53 -30.13 23.04
N GLU A 990 -13.35 -30.76 22.19
CA GLU A 990 -12.88 -31.61 21.11
C GLU A 990 -12.20 -30.78 20.01
N LYS A 991 -12.78 -29.63 19.63
CA LYS A 991 -12.12 -28.68 18.73
C LYS A 991 -10.79 -28.20 19.30
N ALA A 992 -10.74 -27.86 20.59
CA ALA A 992 -9.50 -27.48 21.26
C ALA A 992 -8.46 -28.62 21.23
N ARG A 993 -8.88 -29.86 21.47
CA ARG A 993 -8.00 -31.06 21.41
C ARG A 993 -7.38 -31.20 20.02
N LEU A 994 -8.21 -31.11 18.96
CA LEU A 994 -7.74 -31.23 17.58
C LEU A 994 -6.71 -30.16 17.22
N VAL A 995 -6.94 -28.91 17.63
CA VAL A 995 -5.98 -27.81 17.42
C VAL A 995 -4.68 -28.07 18.17
N GLN A 996 -4.76 -28.49 19.45
CA GLN A 996 -3.57 -28.78 20.27
C GLN A 996 -2.75 -29.96 19.73
N GLU A 997 -3.39 -31.03 19.25
CA GLU A 997 -2.70 -32.20 18.68
C GLU A 997 -1.95 -31.88 17.39
N GLN A 998 -2.41 -30.86 16.65
CA GLN A 998 -1.73 -30.40 15.44
C GLN A 998 -0.56 -29.45 15.73
N SER A 999 -0.51 -28.83 16.92
CA SER A 999 0.33 -27.64 17.16
C SER A 999 1.23 -27.71 18.39
N LEU A 1000 0.93 -28.58 19.35
CA LEU A 1000 1.62 -28.68 20.63
C LEU A 1000 2.06 -30.13 20.89
N VAL A 1001 3.17 -30.26 21.62
CA VAL A 1001 3.52 -31.55 22.24
C VAL A 1001 2.50 -31.89 23.34
N PRO A 1002 2.14 -33.17 23.56
CA PRO A 1002 1.12 -33.56 24.54
C PRO A 1002 1.36 -33.02 25.96
N GLU A 1003 2.63 -32.81 26.33
CA GLU A 1003 3.07 -32.33 27.64
C GLU A 1003 3.15 -30.79 27.76
N HIS A 1004 2.67 -30.06 26.74
CA HIS A 1004 2.71 -28.61 26.75
C HIS A 1004 1.83 -28.02 27.86
N PHE A 1005 2.26 -26.89 28.44
CA PHE A 1005 1.53 -26.20 29.51
C PHE A 1005 0.05 -25.96 29.17
N PHE A 1006 -0.29 -25.45 27.99
CA PHE A 1006 -1.70 -25.23 27.60
C PHE A 1006 -2.57 -26.49 27.51
N THR A 1007 -1.98 -27.69 27.41
CA THR A 1007 -2.76 -28.95 27.45
C THR A 1007 -3.42 -29.15 28.81
N SER A 1008 -2.82 -28.66 29.89
CA SER A 1008 -3.38 -28.81 31.24
C SER A 1008 -4.66 -27.99 31.44
N HIS A 1009 -4.80 -26.82 30.81
CA HIS A 1009 -6.03 -26.02 30.85
C HIS A 1009 -7.20 -26.73 30.16
N ARG A 1010 -6.95 -27.41 29.03
CA ARG A 1010 -7.96 -28.25 28.37
C ARG A 1010 -8.33 -29.44 29.25
N LEU A 1011 -7.33 -30.14 29.81
CA LEU A 1011 -7.57 -31.29 30.71
C LEU A 1011 -8.39 -30.89 31.93
N LEU A 1012 -8.14 -29.71 32.50
CA LEU A 1012 -8.94 -29.13 33.56
C LEU A 1012 -10.41 -28.99 33.18
N ALA A 1013 -10.68 -28.35 32.03
CA ALA A 1013 -12.04 -28.17 31.53
C ALA A 1013 -12.72 -29.51 31.16
N SER A 1014 -11.97 -30.48 30.62
CA SER A 1014 -12.47 -31.85 30.40
C SER A 1014 -12.80 -32.57 31.70
N GLY A 1015 -12.02 -32.34 32.77
CA GLY A 1015 -12.33 -32.85 34.11
C GLY A 1015 -13.61 -32.22 34.66
N ASP A 1016 -13.79 -30.91 34.49
CA ASP A 1016 -15.01 -30.20 34.91
C ASP A 1016 -16.26 -30.70 34.15
N LEU A 1017 -16.14 -30.95 32.84
CA LEU A 1017 -17.19 -31.59 32.05
C LEU A 1017 -17.54 -32.98 32.58
N ALA A 1018 -16.53 -33.84 32.84
CA ALA A 1018 -16.76 -35.18 33.35
C ALA A 1018 -17.45 -35.18 34.73
N VAL A 1019 -17.12 -34.21 35.61
CA VAL A 1019 -17.85 -34.02 36.86
C VAL A 1019 -19.31 -33.65 36.60
N ALA A 1020 -19.58 -32.73 35.67
CA ALA A 1020 -20.93 -32.31 35.33
C ALA A 1020 -21.76 -33.43 34.69
N GLU A 1021 -21.12 -34.36 33.98
CA GLU A 1021 -21.73 -35.57 33.41
C GLU A 1021 -21.89 -36.72 34.42
N GLY A 1022 -21.26 -36.61 35.61
CA GLY A 1022 -21.31 -37.61 36.67
C GLY A 1022 -20.26 -38.72 36.57
N ASP A 1023 -19.29 -38.62 35.65
CA ASP A 1023 -18.16 -39.57 35.54
C ASP A 1023 -16.97 -39.13 36.41
N VAL A 1024 -17.07 -39.47 37.70
CA VAL A 1024 -16.05 -39.16 38.72
C VAL A 1024 -14.69 -39.83 38.41
N ALA A 1025 -14.69 -41.01 37.79
CA ALA A 1025 -13.46 -41.74 37.49
C ALA A 1025 -12.69 -41.05 36.36
N LEU A 1026 -13.38 -40.66 35.30
CA LEU A 1026 -12.81 -39.91 34.19
C LEU A 1026 -12.35 -38.51 34.61
N ALA A 1027 -13.14 -37.81 35.44
CA ALA A 1027 -12.75 -36.52 36.00
C ALA A 1027 -11.43 -36.59 36.78
N ARG A 1028 -11.28 -37.62 37.61
CA ARG A 1028 -10.05 -37.85 38.38
C ARG A 1028 -8.84 -38.09 37.48
N ASP A 1029 -8.97 -38.87 36.40
CA ASP A 1029 -7.88 -39.12 35.45
C ASP A 1029 -7.43 -37.81 34.77
N TYR A 1030 -8.39 -36.99 34.32
CA TYR A 1030 -8.07 -35.69 33.73
C TYR A 1030 -7.36 -34.75 34.71
N TYR A 1031 -7.82 -34.65 35.96
CA TYR A 1031 -7.17 -33.80 36.96
C TYR A 1031 -5.78 -34.30 37.35
N LEU A 1032 -5.55 -35.61 37.43
CA LEU A 1032 -4.21 -36.15 37.69
C LEU A 1032 -3.24 -35.85 36.55
N LYS A 1033 -3.68 -35.99 35.30
CA LYS A 1033 -2.88 -35.61 34.12
C LYS A 1033 -2.59 -34.12 34.09
N ALA A 1034 -3.59 -33.28 34.40
CA ALA A 1034 -3.40 -31.84 34.52
C ALA A 1034 -2.39 -31.49 35.63
N LEU A 1035 -2.48 -32.16 36.79
CA LEU A 1035 -1.56 -31.98 37.92
C LEU A 1035 -0.12 -32.34 37.56
N GLU A 1036 0.09 -33.42 36.81
CA GLU A 1036 1.43 -33.84 36.38
C GLU A 1036 2.10 -32.78 35.48
N ILE A 1037 1.34 -32.21 34.54
CA ILE A 1037 1.82 -31.18 33.61
C ILE A 1037 2.05 -29.85 34.35
N PHE A 1038 1.07 -29.39 35.14
CA PHE A 1038 1.19 -28.14 35.91
C PHE A 1038 2.28 -28.20 36.99
N GLY A 1039 2.41 -29.32 37.69
CA GLY A 1039 3.34 -29.47 38.81
C GLY A 1039 4.81 -29.39 38.41
N LYS A 1040 5.14 -29.64 37.13
CA LYS A 1040 6.50 -29.51 36.59
C LYS A 1040 6.89 -28.06 36.27
N THR A 1041 5.92 -27.15 36.14
CA THR A 1041 6.10 -25.83 35.51
C THR A 1041 5.68 -24.65 36.39
N ALA A 1042 4.65 -24.82 37.20
CA ALA A 1042 4.08 -23.77 38.05
C ALA A 1042 4.76 -23.67 39.42
N VAL A 1043 4.72 -22.49 40.05
CA VAL A 1043 5.12 -22.37 41.47
C VAL A 1043 4.10 -23.09 42.36
N SER A 1044 4.52 -23.53 43.55
CA SER A 1044 3.65 -24.24 44.50
C SER A 1044 2.41 -23.44 44.93
N THR A 1045 2.44 -22.12 44.78
CA THR A 1045 1.33 -21.20 45.11
C THR A 1045 0.46 -20.83 43.90
N HIS A 1046 0.64 -21.47 42.73
CA HIS A 1046 -0.13 -21.14 41.54
C HIS A 1046 -1.63 -21.44 41.74
N PRO A 1047 -2.56 -20.51 41.43
CA PRO A 1047 -3.99 -20.70 41.69
C PRO A 1047 -4.58 -21.95 41.02
N ASP A 1048 -4.26 -22.21 39.75
CA ASP A 1048 -4.75 -23.40 39.06
C ASP A 1048 -4.20 -24.70 39.64
N LEU A 1049 -2.96 -24.72 40.15
CA LEU A 1049 -2.38 -25.88 40.82
C LEU A 1049 -3.15 -26.19 42.12
N LEU A 1050 -3.41 -25.15 42.92
CA LEU A 1050 -4.22 -25.27 44.14
C LEU A 1050 -5.66 -25.69 43.82
N SER A 1051 -6.24 -25.17 42.74
CA SER A 1051 -7.57 -25.56 42.26
C SER A 1051 -7.62 -27.03 41.87
N ILE A 1052 -6.64 -27.53 41.11
CA ILE A 1052 -6.54 -28.96 40.74
C ILE A 1052 -6.46 -29.83 42.00
N GLN A 1053 -5.60 -29.46 42.95
CA GLN A 1053 -5.44 -30.19 44.21
C GLN A 1053 -6.73 -30.22 45.03
N GLN A 1054 -7.44 -29.09 45.09
CA GLN A 1054 -8.72 -28.99 45.78
C GLN A 1054 -9.82 -29.82 45.08
N LYS A 1055 -9.90 -29.76 43.75
CA LYS A 1055 -10.83 -30.58 42.96
C LYS A 1055 -10.57 -32.08 43.16
N LEU A 1056 -9.31 -32.49 43.15
CA LEU A 1056 -8.92 -33.88 43.45
C LEU A 1056 -9.30 -34.29 44.88
N ALA A 1057 -9.06 -33.42 45.87
CA ALA A 1057 -9.47 -33.69 47.26
C ALA A 1057 -10.98 -33.88 47.37
N ASN A 1058 -11.78 -33.01 46.74
CA ASN A 1058 -13.24 -33.09 46.74
C ASN A 1058 -13.77 -34.38 46.09
N LEU A 1059 -13.08 -34.92 45.09
CA LEU A 1059 -13.46 -36.21 44.46
C LEU A 1059 -13.10 -37.43 45.32
N MET A 1060 -12.18 -37.29 46.29
CA MET A 1060 -11.71 -38.39 47.14
C MET A 1060 -12.45 -38.50 48.47
N GLY A 1061 -13.25 -37.50 48.84
CA GLY A 1061 -14.05 -37.45 50.08
C GLY A 1061 -13.36 -36.71 51.21
#